data_AF-A0AA36GZ17-F1
#
_entry.id   AF-A0AA36GZ17-F1
#
_cell.length_a   1.000
_cell.length_b   1.000
_cell.length_c   1.000
_cell.angle_alpha   90.00
_cell.angle_beta   90.00
_cell.angle_gamma   90.00
#
_symmetry.space_group_name_H-M   'P 1'
#
loop_
_entity.id
_entity.type
_entity.pdbx_description
1 polymer ?
#
loop_
_entity_poly.entity_id
_entity_poly.type
_entity_poly.pdbx_seq_one_letter_code
_entity_poly.pdbx_strand_id
1 'polypeptide(L)'
;MIIQAADKAGISIPRFCYHEKLPIAANCRMCLVDVEKSPKPAPACATPVMDGMKVATRSEKALKFQRSVMEFLLISSGINAEYCDQGGECELQDVSLGYGRSVSRFNERKRVVPDEDMGPLVATEMTRCIQCTRCVRFTADVAGTYELGGMYRGENLQIGTYDGKPLTTELSGNVVDVCPVGALTNKVFQFRARPWELTARESLGYHDAMGSNLFLHVRRGEVLRTVPRDNEAVNECWLSDRDRYSHQGLYSEDRAVKPLRKVNGEWKEVSWAEGLAAAAEILKANQGDNLGVLVHPSTSNEEGALLARLAKGLGSSNIDHRINNRDFSDAATAEVFGLPLAEIEGADRIVVLGSNIRHELPLLHARLRKAQTTNGAKIHVVNPVDFDFAFSIAGKQIVAPSKFVDALANAELRSAVQGGNNTVLIVGGIAENHPQAAAIRAAARDFAAATGAKLCRIPQGANAVGLTRAGVLPAGKDVAAMLAQPRQAYVVYGLEPGLDFADAPAARKALVGAKVVAFSQFACVSTRDVADVILPIGALPEIDATLTNLDGREQSARAGGKLPGEAREGWRVLRALGGEMALAGFDFTDLAGLRASLAPVSVSVAASAQPAVAGEGLEVASTAAIYRTDAVVRRAPALQSHPLNNAPRIVLNAEDAARLQLQEGQMAKVGTDAGKATLPVVVDARVAAGSVWIESGHGATAPLGAARVTVILVITVPVIISVAFYVVWERKLIGWMHVRHGPMYVGMGIFQAFADVFKLLFKEVIVLSNANAGLLYLLAMTSLGIYGIILAGWASNSKYAFLGAMRASAQMISYEIAMGFALVGVMIASGSLNLSNIVMAQAGSSGFFDWFLLPLFPLFVIYWVSGVAETNRAPFDVVEGESEIVAGHMVEYSGGAFALFFLAEYANMILISFLISIFFLGGWLSPVQGWVNFGDVSPLVDWIWKGGAPWLFVKVFFFASAYIWFRASFPRFRYDQIMRLGWKVFIPLAILWIAVTAVMVFFGSLLLLELLAGLWLTLKYSFKPKYTMMYPMEKFPQSPRFRGLHALRRYPNGEERCIACKLCEAVCPALAITIDSAKREDGTRRTTRYDIDLFKCIFCGFCEESCPVDSIVETHILEYHFENRGENIVTKPQLLALGDRLESEIAERRAADAAYR
;
A
#
# COMPACT_ATOMS: atom_id res chain seq x y z
N MET A 1 -11.85 37.81 -30.56
CA MET A 1 -10.53 38.48 -30.35
C MET A 1 -9.72 38.46 -31.65
N ILE A 2 -8.72 39.34 -31.80
CA ILE A 2 -7.86 39.36 -33.01
C ILE A 2 -7.28 37.96 -33.28
N ILE A 3 -6.80 37.26 -32.24
CA ILE A 3 -6.17 35.94 -32.42
C ILE A 3 -7.13 34.91 -33.04
N GLN A 4 -8.39 34.89 -32.61
CA GLN A 4 -9.42 34.00 -33.15
C GLN A 4 -9.79 34.36 -34.60
N ALA A 5 -9.85 35.66 -34.91
CA ALA A 5 -10.08 36.12 -36.28
C ALA A 5 -8.90 35.75 -37.21
N ALA A 6 -7.67 35.85 -36.69
CA ALA A 6 -6.47 35.44 -37.42
C ALA A 6 -6.44 33.93 -37.64
N ASP A 7 -6.75 33.11 -36.62
CA ASP A 7 -6.83 31.65 -36.74
C ASP A 7 -7.89 31.24 -37.77
N LYS A 8 -9.07 31.86 -37.73
CA LYS A 8 -10.14 31.65 -38.74
C LYS A 8 -9.70 32.03 -40.16
N ALA A 9 -8.80 33.00 -40.29
CA ALA A 9 -8.21 33.42 -41.56
C ALA A 9 -6.94 32.61 -41.95
N GLY A 10 -6.54 31.60 -41.17
CA GLY A 10 -5.33 30.81 -41.41
C GLY A 10 -4.01 31.56 -41.13
N ILE A 11 -4.06 32.68 -40.40
CA ILE A 11 -2.90 33.51 -40.06
C ILE A 11 -2.40 33.13 -38.67
N SER A 12 -1.28 32.41 -38.60
CA SER A 12 -0.69 32.01 -37.32
C SER A 12 -0.03 33.18 -36.59
N ILE A 13 -0.45 33.41 -35.34
CA ILE A 13 0.16 34.36 -34.39
C ILE A 13 0.84 33.56 -33.27
N PRO A 14 2.10 33.86 -32.89
CA PRO A 14 2.81 33.13 -31.84
C PRO A 14 2.18 33.36 -30.47
N ARG A 15 2.08 32.31 -29.65
CA ARG A 15 1.32 32.31 -28.40
C ARG A 15 1.91 31.31 -27.39
N PHE A 16 1.72 31.59 -26.09
CA PHE A 16 2.08 30.67 -24.99
C PHE A 16 1.03 30.61 -23.88
N CYS A 17 0.47 31.74 -23.46
CA CYS A 17 -0.58 31.73 -22.43
C CYS A 17 -1.98 31.54 -23.01
N TYR A 18 -2.18 31.89 -24.29
CA TYR A 18 -3.49 31.72 -24.92
C TYR A 18 -3.73 30.24 -25.22
N HIS A 19 -4.91 29.77 -24.86
CA HIS A 19 -5.47 28.46 -25.20
C HIS A 19 -6.96 28.71 -25.45
N GLU A 20 -7.53 28.13 -26.51
CA GLU A 20 -8.90 28.45 -26.92
C GLU A 20 -9.94 28.12 -25.84
N LYS A 21 -9.72 27.01 -25.12
CA LYS A 21 -10.61 26.52 -24.06
C LYS A 21 -10.34 27.09 -22.66
N LEU A 22 -9.41 28.03 -22.51
CA LEU A 22 -9.08 28.65 -21.21
C LEU A 22 -9.34 30.16 -21.24
N PRO A 23 -9.70 30.79 -20.10
CA PRO A 23 -9.87 32.23 -20.03
C PRO A 23 -8.62 33.01 -20.46
N ILE A 24 -8.81 34.18 -21.05
CA ILE A 24 -7.72 34.99 -21.61
C ILE A 24 -6.88 35.62 -20.49
N ALA A 25 -5.58 35.32 -20.45
CA ALA A 25 -4.65 35.89 -19.46
C ALA A 25 -3.76 37.04 -19.98
N ALA A 26 -3.28 36.93 -21.23
CA ALA A 26 -2.36 37.89 -21.86
C ALA A 26 -1.05 38.21 -21.09
N ASN A 27 -0.59 37.33 -20.19
CA ASN A 27 0.63 37.55 -19.39
C ASN A 27 1.95 37.29 -20.16
N CYS A 28 1.97 36.36 -21.13
CA CYS A 28 3.20 36.04 -21.88
C CYS A 28 3.62 37.10 -22.91
N ARG A 29 2.68 37.94 -23.38
CA ARG A 29 2.88 38.95 -24.43
C ARG A 29 3.49 38.46 -25.77
N MET A 30 3.53 37.16 -26.04
CA MET A 30 4.10 36.66 -27.30
C MET A 30 3.26 37.03 -28.54
N CYS A 31 1.94 37.19 -28.37
CA CYS A 31 1.00 37.48 -29.45
C CYS A 31 0.87 38.97 -29.82
N LEU A 32 1.89 39.79 -29.57
CA LEU A 32 1.85 41.22 -29.90
C LEU A 32 1.81 41.42 -31.42
N VAL A 33 0.82 42.17 -31.89
CA VAL A 33 0.61 42.52 -33.31
C VAL A 33 0.46 44.02 -33.47
N ASP A 34 0.73 44.54 -34.66
CA ASP A 34 0.61 45.96 -34.94
C ASP A 34 -0.79 46.30 -35.45
N VAL A 35 -1.45 47.24 -34.79
CA VAL A 35 -2.80 47.68 -35.10
C VAL A 35 -2.71 49.10 -35.62
N GLU A 36 -3.33 49.37 -36.78
CA GLU A 36 -3.35 50.71 -37.38
C GLU A 36 -3.84 51.75 -36.36
N LYS A 37 -3.16 52.90 -36.28
CA LYS A 37 -3.41 53.98 -35.30
C LYS A 37 -3.15 53.62 -33.82
N SER A 38 -2.58 52.45 -33.51
CA SER A 38 -2.12 52.13 -32.15
C SER A 38 -0.64 52.50 -31.94
N PRO A 39 -0.29 53.31 -30.92
CA PRO A 39 1.10 53.70 -30.67
C PRO A 39 1.96 52.51 -30.22
N LYS A 40 1.37 51.48 -29.60
CA LYS A 40 2.07 50.27 -29.13
C LYS A 40 1.47 49.02 -29.77
N PRO A 41 2.26 47.94 -29.97
CA PRO A 41 1.71 46.66 -30.37
C PRO A 41 0.66 46.18 -29.36
N ALA A 42 -0.44 45.62 -29.86
CA ALA A 42 -1.56 45.16 -29.05
C ALA A 42 -1.49 43.63 -28.88
N PRO A 43 -1.86 43.09 -27.70
CA PRO A 43 -1.92 41.65 -27.49
C PRO A 43 -3.11 41.04 -28.25
N ALA A 44 -2.85 40.28 -29.31
CA ALA A 44 -3.90 39.73 -30.18
C ALA A 44 -4.92 38.85 -29.42
N CYS A 45 -4.51 38.20 -28.33
CA CYS A 45 -5.39 37.34 -27.55
C CYS A 45 -6.44 38.08 -26.72
N ALA A 46 -6.21 39.35 -26.36
CA ALA A 46 -7.09 40.12 -25.49
C ALA A 46 -7.73 41.33 -26.18
N THR A 47 -7.25 41.71 -27.37
CA THR A 47 -7.82 42.83 -28.12
C THR A 47 -9.04 42.35 -28.93
N PRO A 48 -10.24 42.92 -28.70
CA PRO A 48 -11.41 42.68 -29.53
C PRO A 48 -11.20 43.21 -30.95
N VAL A 49 -11.85 42.57 -31.92
CA VAL A 49 -11.85 43.05 -33.30
C VAL A 49 -12.87 44.19 -33.45
N MET A 50 -12.57 45.18 -34.30
CA MET A 50 -13.47 46.28 -34.65
C MET A 50 -13.65 46.34 -36.17
N ASP A 51 -14.77 46.90 -36.62
CA ASP A 51 -15.00 47.10 -38.05
C ASP A 51 -13.93 48.04 -38.65
N GLY A 52 -13.47 47.72 -39.85
CA GLY A 52 -12.38 48.43 -40.53
C GLY A 52 -10.99 48.34 -39.85
N MET A 53 -10.83 47.54 -38.80
CA MET A 53 -9.56 47.37 -38.08
C MET A 53 -8.51 46.69 -38.97
N LYS A 54 -7.38 47.35 -39.23
CA LYS A 54 -6.25 46.75 -39.93
C LYS A 54 -5.19 46.28 -38.94
N VAL A 55 -4.81 45.01 -39.08
CA VAL A 55 -3.81 44.35 -38.23
C VAL A 55 -2.69 43.82 -39.11
N ALA A 56 -1.45 44.22 -38.80
CA ALA A 56 -0.24 43.69 -39.41
C ALA A 56 0.47 42.76 -38.40
N THR A 57 0.48 41.46 -38.69
CA THR A 57 1.07 40.44 -37.79
C THR A 57 2.59 40.30 -37.95
N ARG A 58 3.15 40.79 -39.08
CA ARG A 58 4.56 40.69 -39.44
C ARG A 58 5.22 42.04 -39.77
N SER A 59 4.70 43.14 -39.23
CA SER A 59 5.40 44.44 -39.35
C SER A 59 6.74 44.40 -38.59
N GLU A 60 7.69 45.24 -38.99
CA GLU A 60 8.99 45.34 -38.30
C GLU A 60 8.80 45.60 -36.79
N LYS A 61 7.84 46.45 -36.46
CA LYS A 61 7.44 46.74 -35.08
C LYS A 61 6.92 45.50 -34.36
N ALA A 62 6.01 44.72 -34.94
CA ALA A 62 5.50 43.50 -34.31
C ALA A 62 6.63 42.46 -34.07
N LEU A 63 7.42 42.18 -35.11
CA LEU A 63 8.52 41.20 -35.04
C LEU A 63 9.60 41.60 -34.03
N LYS A 64 9.91 42.90 -33.91
CA LYS A 64 10.87 43.41 -32.92
C LYS A 64 10.41 43.11 -31.49
N PHE A 65 9.14 43.36 -31.18
CA PHE A 65 8.61 43.11 -29.84
C PHE A 65 8.48 41.61 -29.55
N GLN A 66 8.05 40.80 -30.52
CA GLN A 66 7.98 39.34 -30.38
C GLN A 66 9.37 38.74 -30.09
N ARG A 67 10.43 39.19 -30.79
CA ARG A 67 11.82 38.80 -30.51
C ARG A 67 12.28 39.18 -29.11
N SER A 68 11.93 40.38 -28.65
CA SER A 68 12.25 40.82 -27.28
C SER A 68 11.53 40.00 -26.23
N VAL A 69 10.25 39.67 -26.44
CA VAL A 69 9.48 38.80 -25.53
C VAL A 69 10.09 37.41 -25.46
N MET A 70 10.43 36.82 -26.61
CA MET A 70 11.09 35.52 -26.66
C MET A 70 12.40 35.50 -25.86
N GLU A 71 13.20 36.57 -25.98
CA GLU A 71 14.42 36.69 -25.20
C GLU A 71 14.16 36.69 -23.69
N PHE A 72 13.15 37.41 -23.19
CA PHE A 72 12.77 37.38 -21.76
C PHE A 72 12.30 36.00 -21.29
N LEU A 73 11.56 35.26 -22.12
CA LEU A 73 11.14 33.90 -21.80
C LEU A 73 12.34 32.95 -21.72
N LEU A 74 13.28 33.09 -22.65
CA LEU A 74 14.51 32.28 -22.68
C LEU A 74 15.51 32.65 -21.58
N ILE A 75 15.45 33.85 -20.98
CA ILE A 75 16.25 34.21 -19.80
C ILE A 75 15.82 33.37 -18.60
N SER A 76 14.51 33.24 -18.39
CA SER A 76 13.94 32.61 -17.20
C SER A 76 13.80 31.08 -17.28
N SER A 77 13.91 30.51 -18.48
CA SER A 77 13.92 29.05 -18.73
C SER A 77 15.32 28.45 -18.60
N GLY A 78 15.41 27.25 -17.99
CA GLY A 78 16.63 26.46 -17.93
C GLY A 78 17.13 25.98 -19.30
N ILE A 79 18.45 25.85 -19.48
CA ILE A 79 19.09 25.29 -20.71
C ILE A 79 19.06 23.76 -20.58
N ASN A 80 17.94 23.16 -20.98
CA ASN A 80 17.61 21.78 -20.59
C ASN A 80 17.05 20.93 -21.73
N ALA A 81 17.08 21.44 -22.97
CA ALA A 81 16.32 20.88 -24.10
C ALA A 81 16.62 19.38 -24.35
N GLU A 82 17.86 18.95 -24.13
CA GLU A 82 18.33 17.58 -24.38
C GLU A 82 17.68 16.55 -23.44
N TYR A 83 17.57 16.89 -22.15
CA TYR A 83 16.99 16.06 -21.11
C TYR A 83 15.55 16.48 -20.76
N CYS A 84 14.95 17.37 -21.55
CA CYS A 84 13.55 17.72 -21.46
C CYS A 84 12.70 16.68 -22.18
N ASP A 85 11.66 16.16 -21.53
CA ASP A 85 10.77 15.16 -22.10
C ASP A 85 9.97 15.70 -23.30
N GLN A 86 9.53 16.97 -23.22
CA GLN A 86 8.88 17.68 -24.32
C GLN A 86 9.84 18.12 -25.45
N GLY A 87 11.14 17.79 -25.38
CA GLY A 87 12.07 18.12 -26.46
C GLY A 87 11.60 17.54 -27.80
N GLY A 88 11.39 18.39 -28.81
CA GLY A 88 10.82 18.02 -30.11
C GLY A 88 9.32 18.24 -30.28
N GLU A 89 8.58 18.51 -29.20
CA GLU A 89 7.16 18.89 -29.23
C GLU A 89 6.87 20.12 -28.34
N CYS A 90 7.92 20.87 -27.99
CA CYS A 90 7.83 22.02 -27.09
C CYS A 90 7.52 23.29 -27.86
N GLU A 91 6.37 23.93 -27.57
CA GLU A 91 5.97 25.20 -28.21
C GLU A 91 7.08 26.26 -28.05
N LEU A 92 7.79 26.30 -26.91
CA LEU A 92 8.87 27.27 -26.68
C LEU A 92 10.04 27.06 -27.64
N GLN A 93 10.41 25.81 -27.92
CA GLN A 93 11.47 25.49 -28.88
C GLN A 93 11.06 25.95 -30.29
N ASP A 94 9.88 25.55 -30.74
CA ASP A 94 9.39 25.85 -32.10
C ASP A 94 9.21 27.35 -32.35
N VAL A 95 8.59 28.06 -31.40
CA VAL A 95 8.38 29.49 -31.53
C VAL A 95 9.71 30.25 -31.42
N SER A 96 10.68 29.76 -30.64
CA SER A 96 12.02 30.38 -30.57
C SER A 96 12.80 30.29 -31.88
N LEU A 97 12.66 29.20 -32.64
CA LEU A 97 13.31 29.06 -33.94
C LEU A 97 12.80 30.08 -34.96
N GLY A 98 11.49 30.37 -34.95
CA GLY A 98 10.87 31.32 -35.88
C GLY A 98 10.92 32.79 -35.44
N TYR A 99 10.79 33.05 -34.15
CA TYR A 99 10.59 34.40 -33.60
C TYR A 99 11.66 34.82 -32.58
N GLY A 100 12.63 33.97 -32.27
CA GLY A 100 13.75 34.27 -31.37
C GLY A 100 14.99 34.83 -32.07
N ARG A 101 16.04 35.08 -31.28
CA ARG A 101 17.39 35.38 -31.78
C ARG A 101 18.21 34.09 -31.84
N SER A 102 19.19 34.03 -32.74
CA SER A 102 20.14 32.91 -32.81
C SER A 102 21.15 32.89 -31.66
N VAL A 103 21.41 34.03 -31.02
CA VAL A 103 22.41 34.18 -29.93
C VAL A 103 21.78 34.88 -28.74
N SER A 104 22.00 34.32 -27.54
CA SER A 104 21.60 34.95 -26.27
C SER A 104 22.51 36.14 -25.95
N ARG A 105 21.92 37.23 -25.45
CA ARG A 105 22.66 38.35 -24.86
C ARG A 105 22.76 38.25 -23.33
N PHE A 106 22.04 37.30 -22.73
CA PHE A 106 22.03 37.08 -21.30
C PHE A 106 23.15 36.11 -20.90
N ASN A 107 24.11 36.62 -20.14
CA ASN A 107 25.31 35.95 -19.64
C ASN A 107 25.33 35.84 -18.10
N GLU A 108 24.24 36.24 -17.44
CA GLU A 108 24.10 36.19 -15.99
C GLU A 108 23.57 34.83 -15.52
N ARG A 109 23.53 34.64 -14.19
CA ARG A 109 22.96 33.43 -13.59
C ARG A 109 21.44 33.40 -13.80
N LYS A 110 20.94 32.27 -14.31
CA LYS A 110 19.51 31.99 -14.42
C LYS A 110 18.93 31.60 -13.06
N ARG A 111 17.65 31.91 -12.84
CA ARG A 111 16.92 31.43 -11.66
C ARG A 111 16.80 29.91 -11.67
N VAL A 112 16.65 29.34 -10.49
CA VAL A 112 16.37 27.92 -10.27
C VAL A 112 15.19 27.83 -9.32
N VAL A 113 14.23 26.97 -9.64
CA VAL A 113 13.01 26.78 -8.85
C VAL A 113 13.00 25.33 -8.38
N PRO A 114 12.77 25.05 -7.08
CA PRO A 114 12.66 23.68 -6.59
C PRO A 114 11.39 23.01 -7.13
N ASP A 115 11.46 21.70 -7.29
CA ASP A 115 10.34 20.88 -7.75
C ASP A 115 9.47 20.42 -6.58
N GLU A 116 8.16 20.36 -6.82
CA GLU A 116 7.16 19.86 -5.88
C GLU A 116 6.62 18.50 -6.36
N ASP A 117 6.32 17.59 -5.43
CA ASP A 117 5.66 16.33 -5.79
C ASP A 117 4.16 16.54 -5.98
N MET A 118 3.75 16.71 -7.25
CA MET A 118 2.34 16.86 -7.63
C MET A 118 1.58 15.51 -7.70
N GLY A 119 2.21 14.41 -7.28
CA GLY A 119 1.61 13.08 -7.23
C GLY A 119 2.15 12.10 -8.27
N PRO A 120 1.47 10.97 -8.50
CA PRO A 120 2.00 9.89 -9.33
C PRO A 120 1.84 10.11 -10.85
N LEU A 121 1.05 11.10 -11.29
CA LEU A 121 0.67 11.29 -12.70
C LEU A 121 1.47 12.39 -13.42
N VAL A 122 1.77 13.47 -12.70
CA VAL A 122 2.42 14.67 -13.25
C VAL A 122 3.81 14.83 -12.61
N ALA A 123 4.84 14.86 -13.44
CA ALA A 123 6.21 15.17 -13.03
C ALA A 123 6.48 16.66 -13.26
N THR A 124 7.18 17.26 -12.31
CA THR A 124 7.50 18.69 -12.26
C THR A 124 8.97 18.94 -12.56
N GLU A 125 9.25 20.00 -13.30
CA GLU A 125 10.57 20.61 -13.46
C GLU A 125 10.37 22.13 -13.59
N MET A 126 10.16 22.78 -12.45
CA MET A 126 9.61 24.14 -12.38
C MET A 126 10.60 25.21 -12.81
N THR A 127 11.90 24.89 -12.90
CA THR A 127 12.90 25.76 -13.51
C THR A 127 12.62 26.01 -15.01
N ARG A 128 11.90 25.10 -15.68
CA ARG A 128 11.47 25.27 -17.09
C ARG A 128 10.19 26.08 -17.23
N CYS A 129 9.46 26.33 -16.14
CA CYS A 129 8.18 27.02 -16.20
C CYS A 129 8.36 28.49 -16.64
N ILE A 130 7.56 28.91 -17.62
CA ILE A 130 7.50 30.30 -18.11
C ILE A 130 6.36 31.12 -17.50
N GLN A 131 5.72 30.59 -16.44
CA GLN A 131 4.61 31.23 -15.70
C GLN A 131 3.47 31.72 -16.61
N CYS A 132 3.12 30.94 -17.65
CA CYS A 132 2.03 31.27 -18.56
C CYS A 132 0.63 31.11 -17.94
N THR A 133 0.55 30.52 -16.74
CA THR A 133 -0.66 30.24 -15.95
C THR A 133 -1.73 29.41 -16.69
N ARG A 134 -1.37 28.64 -17.73
CA ARG A 134 -2.32 27.72 -18.38
C ARG A 134 -2.78 26.61 -17.42
N CYS A 135 -1.87 25.96 -16.70
CA CYS A 135 -2.21 24.93 -15.72
C CYS A 135 -3.09 25.46 -14.58
N VAL A 136 -2.77 26.64 -14.03
CA VAL A 136 -3.58 27.31 -12.98
C VAL A 136 -5.00 27.58 -13.46
N ARG A 137 -5.17 28.15 -14.68
CA ARG A 137 -6.50 28.39 -15.27
C ARG A 137 -7.22 27.09 -15.60
N PHE A 138 -6.50 26.06 -16.04
CA PHE A 138 -7.10 24.74 -16.26
C PHE A 138 -7.68 24.17 -14.94
N THR A 139 -6.89 24.15 -13.85
CA THR A 139 -7.35 23.62 -12.56
C THR A 139 -8.45 24.47 -11.94
N ALA A 140 -8.47 25.79 -12.20
CA ALA A 140 -9.47 26.71 -11.69
C ALA A 140 -10.78 26.66 -12.51
N ASP A 141 -10.70 26.74 -13.83
CA ASP A 141 -11.86 26.98 -14.69
C ASP A 141 -12.47 25.68 -15.23
N VAL A 142 -11.62 24.73 -15.66
CA VAL A 142 -12.06 23.46 -16.26
C VAL A 142 -12.26 22.38 -15.19
N ALA A 143 -11.20 22.06 -14.42
CA ALA A 143 -11.29 21.04 -13.37
C ALA A 143 -12.08 21.53 -12.14
N GLY A 144 -11.97 22.82 -11.81
CA GLY A 144 -12.70 23.45 -10.71
C GLY A 144 -12.18 23.14 -9.30
N THR A 145 -10.98 22.60 -9.16
CA THR A 145 -10.37 22.24 -7.86
C THR A 145 -9.46 23.33 -7.29
N TYR A 146 -9.03 24.30 -8.10
CA TYR A 146 -8.17 25.43 -7.69
C TYR A 146 -6.84 25.00 -7.00
N GLU A 147 -6.34 23.82 -7.32
CA GLU A 147 -5.17 23.22 -6.64
C GLU A 147 -3.84 23.88 -7.01
N LEU A 148 -3.70 24.39 -8.24
CA LEU A 148 -2.50 25.11 -8.67
C LEU A 148 -2.68 26.62 -8.56
N GLY A 149 -1.66 27.29 -8.01
CA GLY A 149 -1.63 28.74 -7.85
C GLY A 149 -0.28 29.36 -8.23
N GLY A 150 -0.24 30.69 -8.22
CA GLY A 150 0.99 31.47 -8.34
C GLY A 150 1.40 32.04 -6.99
N MET A 151 2.58 31.68 -6.50
CA MET A 151 3.17 32.10 -5.24
C MET A 151 4.26 33.16 -5.48
N TYR A 152 4.45 34.07 -4.52
CA TYR A 152 5.41 35.19 -4.63
C TYR A 152 5.10 36.17 -5.79
N ARG A 153 6.10 36.99 -6.17
CA ARG A 153 5.97 38.04 -7.20
C ARG A 153 7.28 38.28 -7.95
N GLY A 154 7.19 38.90 -9.12
CA GLY A 154 8.34 39.23 -9.96
C GLY A 154 9.00 37.98 -10.53
N GLU A 155 10.33 37.95 -10.59
CA GLU A 155 11.08 36.78 -11.08
C GLU A 155 10.96 35.54 -10.17
N ASN A 156 10.64 35.77 -8.89
CA ASN A 156 10.43 34.74 -7.88
C ASN A 156 9.03 34.13 -7.93
N LEU A 157 8.16 34.52 -8.87
CA LEU A 157 6.84 33.92 -9.05
C LEU A 157 6.98 32.41 -9.37
N GLN A 158 6.42 31.58 -8.52
CA GLN A 158 6.45 30.12 -8.64
C GLN A 158 5.04 29.59 -8.83
N ILE A 159 4.89 28.63 -9.75
CA ILE A 159 3.62 27.93 -9.95
C ILE A 159 3.72 26.61 -9.20
N GLY A 160 2.72 26.28 -8.39
CA GLY A 160 2.77 25.08 -7.55
C GLY A 160 1.50 24.92 -6.73
N THR A 161 1.54 23.95 -5.83
CA THR A 161 0.51 23.65 -4.83
C THR A 161 0.88 24.33 -3.52
N TYR A 162 0.07 25.27 -3.05
CA TYR A 162 0.43 26.07 -1.87
C TYR A 162 0.60 25.24 -0.59
N ASP A 163 -0.16 24.15 -0.47
CA ASP A 163 -0.13 23.23 0.68
C ASP A 163 0.77 22.01 0.46
N GLY A 164 1.48 21.94 -0.68
CA GLY A 164 2.36 20.83 -1.04
C GLY A 164 1.64 19.50 -1.26
N LYS A 165 0.31 19.51 -1.42
CA LYS A 165 -0.47 18.28 -1.67
C LYS A 165 -0.42 17.89 -3.15
N PRO A 166 -0.53 16.59 -3.45
CA PRO A 166 -0.69 16.13 -4.83
C PRO A 166 -1.98 16.67 -5.45
N LEU A 167 -2.03 16.72 -6.78
CA LEU A 167 -3.25 17.02 -7.50
C LEU A 167 -4.29 15.92 -7.25
N THR A 168 -5.51 16.30 -6.87
CA THR A 168 -6.63 15.40 -6.57
C THR A 168 -7.81 15.58 -7.52
N THR A 169 -7.69 16.39 -8.57
CA THR A 169 -8.61 16.33 -9.71
C THR A 169 -8.40 15.06 -10.55
N GLU A 170 -9.50 14.50 -11.04
CA GLU A 170 -9.59 13.41 -12.00
C GLU A 170 -9.22 13.78 -13.44
N LEU A 171 -8.91 15.06 -13.68
CA LEU A 171 -8.47 15.62 -14.96
C LEU A 171 -7.03 16.15 -14.87
N SER A 172 -6.24 15.72 -13.88
CA SER A 172 -4.94 16.31 -13.54
C SER A 172 -3.93 16.20 -14.68
N GLY A 173 -3.93 15.09 -15.43
CA GLY A 173 -3.02 14.83 -16.52
C GLY A 173 -3.15 15.80 -17.70
N ASN A 174 -4.27 16.51 -17.84
CA ASN A 174 -4.42 17.55 -18.87
C ASN A 174 -3.53 18.78 -18.59
N VAL A 175 -3.02 18.95 -17.36
CA VAL A 175 -2.05 20.02 -17.08
C VAL A 175 -0.76 19.84 -17.87
N VAL A 176 -0.43 18.60 -18.26
CA VAL A 176 0.71 18.26 -19.13
C VAL A 176 0.48 18.77 -20.54
N ASP A 177 -0.72 18.57 -21.10
CA ASP A 177 -1.03 18.96 -22.48
C ASP A 177 -1.15 20.49 -22.63
N VAL A 178 -1.74 21.17 -21.64
CA VAL A 178 -1.84 22.63 -21.68
C VAL A 178 -0.49 23.29 -21.42
N CYS A 179 0.50 22.60 -20.87
CA CYS A 179 1.80 23.18 -20.58
C CYS A 179 2.63 23.33 -21.87
N PRO A 180 2.93 24.58 -22.32
CA PRO A 180 3.66 24.81 -23.57
C PRO A 180 5.16 24.48 -23.48
N VAL A 181 5.61 24.05 -22.30
CA VAL A 181 7.01 23.79 -21.94
C VAL A 181 7.09 22.54 -21.09
N GLY A 182 8.25 21.88 -21.05
CA GLY A 182 8.43 20.63 -20.30
C GLY A 182 8.61 20.82 -18.80
N ALA A 183 7.85 21.75 -18.20
CA ALA A 183 7.79 21.98 -16.76
C ALA A 183 6.78 21.06 -16.05
N LEU A 184 5.73 20.65 -16.76
CA LEU A 184 4.76 19.67 -16.31
C LEU A 184 4.74 18.56 -17.37
N THR A 185 5.15 17.36 -16.99
CA THR A 185 5.33 16.23 -17.92
C THR A 185 4.62 14.99 -17.39
N ASN A 186 4.34 14.04 -18.28
CA ASN A 186 3.68 12.80 -17.90
C ASN A 186 4.69 11.89 -17.18
N LYS A 187 4.51 11.69 -15.86
CA LYS A 187 5.45 10.93 -15.00
C LYS A 187 5.61 9.47 -15.42
N VAL A 188 4.56 8.88 -16.00
CA VAL A 188 4.58 7.50 -16.53
C VAL A 188 5.38 7.37 -17.82
N PHE A 189 5.32 8.39 -18.67
CA PHE A 189 5.98 8.41 -19.98
C PHE A 189 7.42 8.94 -19.91
N GLN A 190 7.72 9.77 -18.91
CA GLN A 190 8.95 10.54 -18.78
C GLN A 190 10.19 9.70 -19.12
N PHE A 191 10.98 10.18 -20.09
CA PHE A 191 12.24 9.59 -20.54
C PHE A 191 12.14 8.21 -21.18
N ARG A 192 10.94 7.69 -21.47
CA ARG A 192 10.78 6.40 -22.16
C ARG A 192 11.05 6.53 -23.66
N ALA A 193 10.67 7.64 -24.30
CA ALA A 193 10.85 7.88 -25.73
C ALA A 193 10.91 9.39 -26.04
N ARG A 194 11.15 9.73 -27.31
CA ARG A 194 11.02 11.10 -27.83
C ARG A 194 9.88 11.21 -28.85
N PRO A 195 9.28 12.40 -29.02
CA PRO A 195 8.10 12.57 -29.88
C PRO A 195 8.27 12.07 -31.31
N TRP A 196 9.46 12.28 -31.91
CA TRP A 196 9.78 11.83 -33.28
C TRP A 196 9.97 10.32 -33.43
N GLU A 197 10.10 9.57 -32.34
CA GLU A 197 10.16 8.09 -32.35
C GLU A 197 8.77 7.45 -32.30
N LEU A 198 7.74 8.24 -31.99
CA LEU A 198 6.39 7.76 -31.72
C LEU A 198 5.55 7.79 -32.99
N THR A 199 4.73 6.76 -33.16
CA THR A 199 3.63 6.77 -34.12
C THR A 199 2.33 7.03 -33.37
N ALA A 200 1.57 8.05 -33.78
CA ALA A 200 0.23 8.28 -33.26
C ALA A 200 -0.78 7.37 -33.95
N ARG A 201 -1.61 6.67 -33.17
CA ARG A 201 -2.72 5.84 -33.65
C ARG A 201 -4.01 6.33 -33.03
N GLU A 202 -5.03 6.58 -33.84
CA GLU A 202 -6.34 7.01 -33.36
C GLU A 202 -7.02 5.90 -32.56
N SER A 203 -7.50 6.20 -31.36
CA SER A 203 -8.22 5.25 -30.51
C SER A 203 -9.22 5.98 -29.61
N LEU A 204 -9.79 5.26 -28.64
CA LEU A 204 -10.90 5.70 -27.80
C LEU A 204 -10.64 5.35 -26.33
N GLY A 205 -11.09 6.22 -25.42
CA GLY A 205 -11.31 5.88 -24.02
C GLY A 205 -12.54 4.99 -23.91
N TYR A 206 -12.40 3.86 -23.22
CA TYR A 206 -13.44 2.82 -23.16
C TYR A 206 -13.76 2.39 -21.72
N HIS A 207 -13.41 3.25 -20.78
CA HIS A 207 -13.59 3.02 -19.36
C HIS A 207 -14.89 3.65 -18.83
N ASP A 208 -15.54 4.49 -19.64
CA ASP A 208 -16.90 5.01 -19.44
C ASP A 208 -17.66 5.16 -20.77
N ALA A 209 -18.92 5.57 -20.67
CA ALA A 209 -19.84 5.72 -21.80
C ALA A 209 -19.60 6.94 -22.70
N MET A 210 -18.62 7.82 -22.40
CA MET A 210 -18.34 9.00 -23.23
C MET A 210 -17.70 8.62 -24.56
N GLY A 211 -16.77 7.65 -24.55
CA GLY A 211 -15.97 7.31 -25.73
C GLY A 211 -14.96 8.40 -26.09
N SER A 212 -14.23 8.94 -25.09
CA SER A 212 -13.27 10.05 -25.26
C SER A 212 -12.29 9.79 -26.41
N ASN A 213 -12.11 10.74 -27.33
CA ASN A 213 -11.20 10.55 -28.45
C ASN A 213 -9.74 10.81 -28.05
N LEU A 214 -8.85 9.89 -28.43
CA LEU A 214 -7.45 9.94 -28.04
C LEU A 214 -6.52 9.40 -29.13
N PHE A 215 -5.24 9.74 -29.00
CA PHE A 215 -4.14 9.12 -29.73
C PHE A 215 -3.34 8.21 -28.79
N LEU A 216 -3.10 6.98 -29.23
CA LEU A 216 -2.10 6.09 -28.66
C LEU A 216 -0.76 6.41 -29.31
N HIS A 217 0.21 6.85 -28.51
CA HIS A 217 1.58 7.05 -28.99
C HIS A 217 2.36 5.75 -28.78
N VAL A 218 2.79 5.17 -29.89
CA VAL A 218 3.33 3.82 -29.94
C VAL A 218 4.78 3.84 -30.40
N ARG A 219 5.63 3.01 -29.79
CA ARG A 219 6.99 2.72 -30.28
C ARG A 219 7.17 1.21 -30.35
N ARG A 220 7.51 0.69 -31.54
CA ARG A 220 7.76 -0.76 -31.77
C ARG A 220 6.60 -1.67 -31.29
N GLY A 221 5.36 -1.20 -31.41
CA GLY A 221 4.15 -1.93 -30.98
C GLY A 221 3.80 -1.80 -29.50
N GLU A 222 4.59 -1.05 -28.72
CA GLU A 222 4.27 -0.73 -27.32
C GLU A 222 3.60 0.66 -27.25
N VAL A 223 2.39 0.72 -26.68
CA VAL A 223 1.73 1.96 -26.26
C VAL A 223 2.50 2.57 -25.08
N LEU A 224 3.09 3.75 -25.26
CA LEU A 224 3.91 4.42 -24.25
C LEU A 224 3.19 5.57 -23.54
N ARG A 225 2.26 6.24 -24.22
CA ARG A 225 1.39 7.26 -23.63
C ARG A 225 0.11 7.44 -24.44
N THR A 226 -0.87 8.06 -23.81
CA THR A 226 -2.14 8.46 -24.42
C THR A 226 -2.28 9.98 -24.36
N VAL A 227 -2.70 10.59 -25.46
CA VAL A 227 -2.85 12.05 -25.64
C VAL A 227 -4.27 12.33 -26.15
N PRO A 228 -4.96 13.42 -25.73
CA PRO A 228 -6.27 13.78 -26.26
C PRO A 228 -6.24 13.95 -27.78
N ARG A 229 -7.35 13.60 -28.42
CA ARG A 229 -7.66 13.99 -29.79
C ARG A 229 -8.88 14.90 -29.76
N ASP A 230 -8.76 16.04 -30.43
CA ASP A 230 -9.80 17.05 -30.40
C ASP A 230 -11.12 16.53 -31.01
N ASN A 231 -12.20 16.64 -30.24
CA ASN A 231 -13.57 16.40 -30.68
C ASN A 231 -14.57 17.20 -29.83
N GLU A 232 -15.02 18.33 -30.37
CA GLU A 232 -16.03 19.22 -29.77
C GLU A 232 -17.32 18.51 -29.34
N ALA A 233 -17.72 17.46 -30.05
CA ALA A 233 -18.94 16.73 -29.74
C ALA A 233 -18.82 15.81 -28.51
N VAL A 234 -17.60 15.39 -28.14
CA VAL A 234 -17.37 14.38 -27.10
C VAL A 234 -16.53 14.95 -25.96
N ASN A 235 -15.22 15.07 -26.15
CA ASN A 235 -14.26 15.38 -25.10
C ASN A 235 -13.59 16.76 -25.22
N GLU A 236 -13.98 17.58 -26.20
CA GLU A 236 -13.26 18.80 -26.59
C GLU A 236 -11.79 18.45 -26.84
N CYS A 237 -10.86 18.89 -25.99
CA CYS A 237 -9.43 18.56 -26.04
C CYS A 237 -8.94 17.88 -24.76
N TRP A 238 -9.84 17.33 -23.95
CA TRP A 238 -9.55 16.81 -22.61
C TRP A 238 -9.65 15.28 -22.57
N LEU A 239 -8.97 14.67 -21.59
CA LEU A 239 -9.14 13.27 -21.20
C LEU A 239 -9.33 13.16 -19.69
N SER A 240 -10.05 12.13 -19.25
CA SER A 240 -9.94 11.70 -17.86
C SER A 240 -8.55 11.13 -17.58
N ASP A 241 -8.07 11.23 -16.35
CA ASP A 241 -6.80 10.60 -15.94
C ASP A 241 -6.84 9.09 -16.15
N ARG A 242 -8.03 8.50 -15.93
CA ARG A 242 -8.26 7.09 -16.24
C ARG A 242 -7.97 6.77 -17.70
N ASP A 243 -8.55 7.50 -18.66
CA ASP A 243 -8.32 7.29 -20.10
C ASP A 243 -6.84 7.54 -20.50
N ARG A 244 -6.19 8.48 -19.82
CA ARG A 244 -4.80 8.86 -20.10
C ARG A 244 -3.79 7.80 -19.64
N TYR A 245 -3.97 7.28 -18.43
CA TYR A 245 -2.94 6.45 -17.76
C TYR A 245 -3.29 4.97 -17.69
N SER A 246 -4.50 4.54 -18.08
CA SER A 246 -4.90 3.11 -18.07
C SER A 246 -3.99 2.21 -18.90
N HIS A 247 -3.33 2.73 -19.94
CA HIS A 247 -2.43 1.97 -20.82
C HIS A 247 -1.32 1.22 -20.05
N GLN A 248 -0.93 1.66 -18.84
CA GLN A 248 -0.01 0.90 -17.98
C GLN A 248 -0.54 -0.50 -17.66
N GLY A 249 -1.86 -0.63 -17.45
CA GLY A 249 -2.50 -1.89 -17.12
C GLY A 249 -2.45 -2.94 -18.23
N LEU A 250 -2.11 -2.55 -19.47
CA LEU A 250 -1.90 -3.50 -20.57
C LEU A 250 -0.69 -4.41 -20.33
N TYR A 251 0.31 -3.96 -19.58
CA TYR A 251 1.57 -4.71 -19.39
C TYR A 251 1.63 -5.42 -18.05
N SER A 252 0.48 -5.79 -17.47
CA SER A 252 0.43 -6.55 -16.23
C SER A 252 0.95 -7.98 -16.39
N GLU A 253 1.41 -8.59 -15.30
CA GLU A 253 1.95 -9.96 -15.31
C GLU A 253 0.86 -11.02 -15.53
N ASP A 254 -0.39 -10.70 -15.20
CA ASP A 254 -1.53 -11.62 -15.32
C ASP A 254 -2.28 -11.53 -16.66
N ARG A 255 -1.69 -10.89 -17.68
CA ARG A 255 -2.22 -10.91 -19.05
C ARG A 255 -2.40 -12.34 -19.55
N ALA A 256 -3.53 -12.61 -20.19
CA ALA A 256 -3.76 -13.90 -20.84
C ALA A 256 -2.98 -13.93 -22.17
N VAL A 257 -1.94 -14.76 -22.25
CA VAL A 257 -1.04 -14.83 -23.42
C VAL A 257 -1.23 -16.05 -24.30
N LYS A 258 -1.77 -17.15 -23.74
CA LYS A 258 -2.01 -18.43 -24.44
C LYS A 258 -3.34 -19.03 -24.01
N PRO A 259 -3.97 -19.87 -24.84
CA PRO A 259 -5.13 -20.66 -24.44
C PRO A 259 -4.81 -21.54 -23.24
N LEU A 260 -5.69 -21.56 -22.26
CA LEU A 260 -5.57 -22.40 -21.07
C LEU A 260 -6.77 -23.34 -20.98
N ARG A 261 -6.53 -24.59 -20.60
CA ARG A 261 -7.58 -25.57 -20.29
C ARG A 261 -7.33 -26.18 -18.92
N LYS A 262 -8.40 -26.33 -18.15
CA LYS A 262 -8.37 -27.03 -16.87
C LYS A 262 -8.51 -28.53 -17.10
N VAL A 263 -7.50 -29.31 -16.69
CA VAL A 263 -7.48 -30.77 -16.80
C VAL A 263 -7.19 -31.33 -15.41
N ASN A 264 -8.10 -32.14 -14.86
CA ASN A 264 -8.00 -32.69 -13.50
C ASN A 264 -7.79 -31.62 -12.41
N GLY A 265 -8.38 -30.44 -12.58
CA GLY A 265 -8.27 -29.32 -11.63
C GLY A 265 -7.03 -28.43 -11.83
N GLU A 266 -6.07 -28.84 -12.65
CA GLU A 266 -4.85 -28.08 -12.94
C GLU A 266 -4.93 -27.33 -14.26
N TRP A 267 -4.30 -26.16 -14.32
CA TRP A 267 -4.21 -25.34 -15.53
C TRP A 267 -3.10 -25.85 -16.44
N LYS A 268 -3.45 -26.14 -17.69
CA LYS A 268 -2.48 -26.47 -18.76
C LYS A 268 -2.58 -25.47 -19.88
N GLU A 269 -1.42 -25.00 -20.35
CA GLU A 269 -1.31 -24.29 -21.63
C GLU A 269 -1.60 -25.27 -22.76
N VAL A 270 -2.49 -24.89 -23.68
CA VAL A 270 -2.89 -25.72 -24.81
C VAL A 270 -2.77 -24.95 -26.12
N SER A 271 -2.72 -25.66 -27.24
CA SER A 271 -2.76 -25.02 -28.56
C SER A 271 -4.12 -24.37 -28.83
N TRP A 272 -4.16 -23.40 -29.74
CA TRP A 272 -5.43 -22.78 -30.18
C TRP A 272 -6.44 -23.79 -30.71
N ALA A 273 -5.99 -24.83 -31.43
CA ALA A 273 -6.87 -25.88 -31.94
C ALA A 273 -7.51 -26.68 -30.79
N GLU A 274 -6.72 -27.09 -29.80
CA GLU A 274 -7.23 -27.82 -28.62
C GLU A 274 -8.14 -26.95 -27.75
N GLY A 275 -7.79 -25.67 -27.57
CA GLY A 275 -8.60 -24.71 -26.81
C GLY A 275 -9.96 -24.44 -27.46
N LEU A 276 -9.98 -24.22 -28.79
CA LEU A 276 -11.22 -24.03 -29.55
C LEU A 276 -12.06 -25.32 -29.60
N ALA A 277 -11.44 -26.48 -29.77
CA ALA A 277 -12.14 -27.76 -29.73
C ALA A 277 -12.79 -28.01 -28.35
N ALA A 278 -12.08 -27.74 -27.26
CA ALA A 278 -12.62 -27.86 -25.90
C ALA A 278 -13.76 -26.87 -25.64
N ALA A 279 -13.64 -25.63 -26.12
CA ALA A 279 -14.73 -24.65 -26.06
C ALA A 279 -15.95 -25.12 -26.87
N ALA A 280 -15.75 -25.56 -28.11
CA ALA A 280 -16.82 -26.07 -28.98
C ALA A 280 -17.52 -27.30 -28.39
N GLU A 281 -16.76 -28.22 -27.76
CA GLU A 281 -17.30 -29.39 -27.06
C GLU A 281 -18.26 -28.97 -25.93
N ILE A 282 -17.81 -28.07 -25.05
CA ILE A 282 -18.61 -27.55 -23.93
C ILE A 282 -19.89 -26.87 -24.45
N LEU A 283 -19.76 -26.02 -25.47
CA LEU A 283 -20.91 -25.25 -26.00
C LEU A 283 -21.90 -26.14 -26.77
N LYS A 284 -21.42 -27.11 -27.56
CA LYS A 284 -22.29 -28.06 -28.28
C LYS A 284 -23.05 -28.97 -27.31
N ALA A 285 -22.46 -29.32 -26.16
CA ALA A 285 -23.11 -30.15 -25.15
C ALA A 285 -24.22 -29.41 -24.37
N ASN A 286 -24.19 -28.07 -24.32
CA ASN A 286 -25.03 -27.26 -23.44
C ASN A 286 -25.93 -26.26 -24.19
N GLN A 287 -26.45 -26.61 -25.36
CA GLN A 287 -27.27 -25.71 -26.20
C GLN A 287 -28.61 -25.30 -25.57
N GLY A 288 -29.28 -24.31 -26.17
CA GLY A 288 -30.60 -23.86 -25.73
C GLY A 288 -30.58 -23.12 -24.40
N ASP A 289 -31.56 -23.40 -23.53
CA ASP A 289 -31.70 -22.76 -22.21
C ASP A 289 -30.60 -23.15 -21.21
N ASN A 290 -29.75 -24.13 -21.54
CA ASN A 290 -28.64 -24.59 -20.70
C ASN A 290 -27.36 -23.72 -20.82
N LEU A 291 -27.30 -22.81 -21.80
CA LEU A 291 -26.18 -21.90 -22.03
C LEU A 291 -26.55 -20.48 -21.64
N GLY A 292 -25.72 -19.83 -20.82
CA GLY A 292 -25.73 -18.38 -20.59
C GLY A 292 -24.55 -17.68 -21.26
N VAL A 293 -24.75 -16.45 -21.75
CA VAL A 293 -23.69 -15.63 -22.36
C VAL A 293 -23.63 -14.28 -21.65
N LEU A 294 -22.54 -14.05 -20.92
CA LEU A 294 -22.31 -12.84 -20.12
C LEU A 294 -21.22 -12.01 -20.79
N VAL A 295 -21.53 -10.76 -21.11
CA VAL A 295 -20.67 -9.89 -21.92
C VAL A 295 -20.30 -8.62 -21.16
N HIS A 296 -19.02 -8.25 -21.12
CA HIS A 296 -18.60 -6.99 -20.51
C HIS A 296 -19.11 -5.81 -21.36
N PRO A 297 -19.66 -4.74 -20.76
CA PRO A 297 -20.33 -3.67 -21.50
C PRO A 297 -19.39 -2.73 -22.29
N SER A 298 -18.07 -2.92 -22.22
CA SER A 298 -17.07 -2.26 -23.07
C SER A 298 -16.68 -3.07 -24.32
N THR A 299 -17.29 -4.23 -24.54
CA THR A 299 -17.06 -5.08 -25.72
C THR A 299 -17.43 -4.34 -26.99
N SER A 300 -16.64 -4.51 -28.07
CA SER A 300 -16.87 -3.82 -29.36
C SER A 300 -18.19 -4.20 -30.03
N ASN A 301 -18.66 -3.35 -30.95
CA ASN A 301 -19.86 -3.62 -31.75
C ASN A 301 -19.71 -4.93 -32.55
N GLU A 302 -18.53 -5.15 -33.13
CA GLU A 302 -18.19 -6.33 -33.92
C GLU A 302 -18.27 -7.61 -33.09
N GLU A 303 -17.60 -7.64 -31.94
CA GLU A 303 -17.57 -8.81 -31.06
C GLU A 303 -18.92 -9.06 -30.39
N GLY A 304 -19.63 -8.00 -29.98
CA GLY A 304 -21.00 -8.10 -29.47
C GLY A 304 -21.97 -8.74 -30.47
N ALA A 305 -21.91 -8.32 -31.74
CA ALA A 305 -22.74 -8.90 -32.79
C ALA A 305 -22.40 -10.38 -33.06
N LEU A 306 -21.12 -10.74 -33.01
CA LEU A 306 -20.70 -12.15 -33.13
C LEU A 306 -21.15 -13.00 -31.94
N LEU A 307 -21.12 -12.46 -30.72
CA LEU A 307 -21.65 -13.13 -29.52
C LEU A 307 -23.16 -13.35 -29.62
N ALA A 308 -23.91 -12.37 -30.12
CA ALA A 308 -25.33 -12.51 -30.38
C ALA A 308 -25.63 -13.57 -31.46
N ARG A 309 -24.83 -13.61 -32.55
CA ARG A 309 -24.90 -14.67 -33.57
C ARG A 309 -24.57 -16.05 -33.01
N LEU A 310 -23.55 -16.14 -32.16
CA LEU A 310 -23.13 -17.38 -31.49
C LEU A 310 -24.25 -17.91 -30.59
N ALA A 311 -24.81 -17.06 -29.72
CA ALA A 311 -25.93 -17.41 -28.84
C ALA A 311 -27.15 -17.89 -29.64
N LYS A 312 -27.53 -17.13 -30.69
CA LYS A 312 -28.64 -17.49 -31.59
C LYS A 312 -28.38 -18.82 -32.32
N GLY A 313 -27.17 -19.03 -32.83
CA GLY A 313 -26.79 -20.26 -33.51
C GLY A 313 -26.83 -21.50 -32.60
N LEU A 314 -26.62 -21.31 -31.30
CA LEU A 314 -26.73 -22.34 -30.27
C LEU A 314 -28.14 -22.44 -29.65
N GLY A 315 -29.11 -21.69 -30.18
CA GLY A 315 -30.47 -21.65 -29.67
C GLY A 315 -30.62 -21.05 -28.27
N SER A 316 -29.60 -20.37 -27.74
CA SER A 316 -29.69 -19.71 -26.43
C SER A 316 -30.27 -18.31 -26.57
N SER A 317 -31.31 -18.05 -25.78
CA SER A 317 -31.91 -16.72 -25.58
C SER A 317 -31.35 -15.98 -24.36
N ASN A 318 -30.36 -16.57 -23.68
CA ASN A 318 -29.83 -16.12 -22.39
C ASN A 318 -28.49 -15.38 -22.62
N ILE A 319 -28.54 -14.18 -23.21
CA ILE A 319 -27.37 -13.33 -23.46
C ILE A 319 -27.61 -11.94 -22.85
N ASP A 320 -26.66 -11.41 -22.09
CA ASP A 320 -26.83 -10.08 -21.49
C ASP A 320 -25.49 -9.37 -21.25
N HIS A 321 -25.49 -8.04 -21.38
CA HIS A 321 -24.35 -7.17 -21.07
C HIS A 321 -24.55 -6.31 -19.82
N ARG A 322 -25.77 -6.27 -19.26
CA ARG A 322 -26.17 -5.36 -18.18
C ARG A 322 -25.76 -5.89 -16.79
N ILE A 323 -24.50 -6.30 -16.65
CA ILE A 323 -23.94 -6.97 -15.45
C ILE A 323 -23.99 -6.14 -14.15
N ASN A 324 -24.09 -4.81 -14.28
CA ASN A 324 -24.18 -3.87 -13.18
C ASN A 324 -25.63 -3.62 -12.73
N ASN A 325 -26.61 -3.87 -13.60
CA ASN A 325 -28.02 -3.66 -13.31
C ASN A 325 -28.58 -4.81 -12.47
N ARG A 326 -29.60 -4.50 -11.65
CA ARG A 326 -30.22 -5.45 -10.72
C ARG A 326 -31.71 -5.65 -10.96
N ASP A 327 -32.40 -4.58 -11.32
CA ASP A 327 -33.84 -4.59 -11.57
C ASP A 327 -34.13 -4.48 -13.08
N PHE A 328 -34.68 -5.56 -13.62
CA PHE A 328 -35.05 -5.73 -15.02
C PHE A 328 -36.58 -5.87 -15.20
N SER A 329 -37.38 -5.54 -14.18
CA SER A 329 -38.83 -5.75 -14.20
C SER A 329 -39.59 -4.87 -15.19
N ASP A 330 -39.00 -3.76 -15.65
CA ASP A 330 -39.51 -2.91 -16.73
C ASP A 330 -38.83 -3.19 -18.09
N ALA A 331 -38.05 -4.27 -18.19
CA ALA A 331 -37.29 -4.66 -19.38
C ALA A 331 -36.38 -3.55 -19.94
N ALA A 332 -35.89 -2.65 -19.09
CA ALA A 332 -35.10 -1.48 -19.53
C ALA A 332 -33.80 -1.86 -20.24
N THR A 333 -33.47 -1.12 -21.30
CA THR A 333 -32.22 -1.24 -22.06
C THR A 333 -31.43 0.07 -22.00
N ALA A 334 -30.19 0.04 -22.52
CA ALA A 334 -29.39 1.24 -22.68
C ALA A 334 -29.97 2.10 -23.82
N GLU A 335 -30.19 3.38 -23.54
CA GLU A 335 -30.80 4.33 -24.47
C GLU A 335 -29.82 5.46 -24.80
N VAL A 336 -30.02 6.08 -25.95
CA VAL A 336 -29.29 7.31 -26.32
C VAL A 336 -29.76 8.45 -25.43
N PHE A 337 -28.83 9.32 -25.03
CA PHE A 337 -29.17 10.52 -24.27
C PHE A 337 -30.26 11.36 -24.95
N GLY A 338 -31.22 11.84 -24.16
CA GLY A 338 -32.29 12.72 -24.66
C GLY A 338 -31.81 14.12 -25.07
N LEU A 339 -30.58 14.49 -24.70
CA LEU A 339 -29.88 15.68 -25.16
C LEU A 339 -28.39 15.34 -25.43
N PRO A 340 -27.83 15.63 -26.61
CA PRO A 340 -26.44 15.34 -26.92
C PRO A 340 -25.45 16.00 -25.95
N LEU A 341 -24.33 15.34 -25.66
CA LEU A 341 -23.31 15.82 -24.71
C LEU A 341 -22.88 17.27 -24.91
N ALA A 342 -22.66 17.67 -26.17
CA ALA A 342 -22.23 19.03 -26.50
C ALA A 342 -23.30 20.09 -26.22
N GLU A 343 -24.58 19.72 -26.27
CA GLU A 343 -25.71 20.64 -26.06
C GLU A 343 -26.04 20.80 -24.57
N ILE A 344 -25.59 19.88 -23.71
CA ILE A 344 -25.76 19.96 -22.25
C ILE A 344 -25.11 21.23 -21.68
N GLU A 345 -24.04 21.72 -22.29
CA GLU A 345 -23.40 22.99 -21.89
C GLU A 345 -24.36 24.19 -22.00
N GLY A 346 -25.34 24.13 -22.90
CA GLY A 346 -26.38 25.14 -23.08
C GLY A 346 -27.60 24.96 -22.18
N ALA A 347 -27.61 23.99 -21.26
CA ALA A 347 -28.72 23.78 -20.33
C ALA A 347 -28.75 24.85 -19.23
N ASP A 348 -29.94 25.35 -18.90
CA ASP A 348 -30.15 26.38 -17.87
C ASP A 348 -30.68 25.78 -16.54
N ARG A 349 -31.27 24.58 -16.58
CA ARG A 349 -31.70 23.80 -15.43
C ARG A 349 -31.23 22.36 -15.56
N ILE A 350 -30.50 21.86 -14.57
CA ILE A 350 -29.92 20.51 -14.60
C ILE A 350 -30.27 19.80 -13.30
N VAL A 351 -30.75 18.56 -13.39
CA VAL A 351 -30.96 17.69 -12.23
C VAL A 351 -30.06 16.47 -12.37
N VAL A 352 -29.24 16.18 -11.36
CA VAL A 352 -28.42 14.97 -11.27
C VAL A 352 -29.03 14.04 -10.24
N LEU A 353 -29.44 12.85 -10.65
CA LEU A 353 -30.08 11.84 -9.82
C LEU A 353 -29.17 10.61 -9.66
N GLY A 354 -28.82 10.26 -8.43
CA GLY A 354 -28.13 9.01 -8.08
C GLY A 354 -26.80 8.83 -8.81
N SER A 355 -25.95 9.85 -8.86
CA SER A 355 -24.66 9.82 -9.55
C SER A 355 -23.59 10.59 -8.79
N ASN A 356 -22.41 9.98 -8.64
CA ASN A 356 -21.16 10.73 -8.47
C ASN A 356 -20.60 11.04 -9.85
N ILE A 357 -21.21 12.01 -10.54
CA ILE A 357 -20.91 12.29 -11.95
C ILE A 357 -19.44 12.65 -12.20
N ARG A 358 -18.77 13.22 -11.19
CA ARG A 358 -17.33 13.54 -11.22
C ARG A 358 -16.48 12.28 -11.41
N HIS A 359 -16.83 11.17 -10.78
CA HIS A 359 -16.11 9.90 -10.92
C HIS A 359 -16.66 9.00 -12.03
N GLU A 360 -17.97 9.09 -12.30
CA GLU A 360 -18.66 8.25 -13.28
C GLU A 360 -18.39 8.72 -14.72
N LEU A 361 -18.55 10.02 -14.99
CA LEU A 361 -18.28 10.67 -16.29
C LEU A 361 -17.55 12.01 -16.10
N PRO A 362 -16.23 12.00 -15.79
CA PRO A 362 -15.44 13.20 -15.49
C PRO A 362 -15.59 14.35 -16.50
N LEU A 363 -15.63 14.03 -17.79
CA LEU A 363 -15.76 15.04 -18.84
C LEU A 363 -17.16 15.61 -18.96
N LEU A 364 -18.21 14.82 -18.65
CA LEU A 364 -19.56 15.38 -18.54
C LEU A 364 -19.65 16.30 -17.32
N HIS A 365 -19.04 15.93 -16.19
CA HIS A 365 -18.95 16.80 -15.02
C HIS A 365 -18.29 18.15 -15.34
N ALA A 366 -17.19 18.16 -16.11
CA ALA A 366 -16.57 19.40 -16.60
C ALA A 366 -17.52 20.22 -17.50
N ARG A 367 -18.32 19.58 -18.35
CA ARG A 367 -19.35 20.28 -19.16
C ARG A 367 -20.48 20.87 -18.31
N LEU A 368 -20.92 20.18 -17.26
CA LEU A 368 -21.89 20.72 -16.30
C LEU A 368 -21.34 21.97 -15.59
N ARG A 369 -20.08 21.92 -15.17
CA ARG A 369 -19.39 23.08 -14.62
C ARG A 369 -19.36 24.23 -15.62
N LYS A 370 -19.00 23.97 -16.88
CA LYS A 370 -18.98 24.97 -17.95
C LYS A 370 -20.36 25.59 -18.20
N ALA A 371 -21.42 24.78 -18.18
CA ALA A 371 -22.81 25.26 -18.27
C ALA A 371 -23.12 26.27 -17.14
N GLN A 372 -22.69 25.98 -15.92
CA GLN A 372 -22.87 26.88 -14.80
C GLN A 372 -22.02 28.15 -14.90
N THR A 373 -20.72 28.02 -15.17
CA THR A 373 -19.79 29.17 -15.14
C THR A 373 -19.97 30.11 -16.33
N THR A 374 -20.42 29.58 -17.47
CA THR A 374 -20.62 30.36 -18.70
C THR A 374 -22.05 30.84 -18.87
N ASN A 375 -23.04 29.97 -18.61
CA ASN A 375 -24.45 30.22 -18.90
C ASN A 375 -25.31 30.39 -17.64
N GLY A 376 -24.73 30.30 -16.43
CA GLY A 376 -25.46 30.50 -15.18
C GLY A 376 -26.43 29.38 -14.81
N ALA A 377 -26.22 28.17 -15.37
CA ALA A 377 -27.06 27.00 -15.12
C ALA A 377 -27.27 26.70 -13.63
N LYS A 378 -28.52 26.40 -13.25
CA LYS A 378 -28.87 25.96 -11.88
C LYS A 378 -28.87 24.44 -11.84
N ILE A 379 -27.96 23.88 -11.05
CA ILE A 379 -27.76 22.44 -10.93
C ILE A 379 -28.36 21.97 -9.60
N HIS A 380 -29.33 21.07 -9.67
CA HIS A 380 -29.95 20.41 -8.53
C HIS A 380 -29.44 18.97 -8.45
N VAL A 381 -29.27 18.45 -7.23
CA VAL A 381 -28.78 17.09 -7.02
C VAL A 381 -29.70 16.32 -6.08
N VAL A 382 -30.00 15.08 -6.44
CA VAL A 382 -30.73 14.11 -5.62
C VAL A 382 -29.82 12.89 -5.50
N ASN A 383 -29.19 12.71 -4.35
CA ASN A 383 -28.15 11.71 -4.15
C ASN A 383 -28.23 11.09 -2.74
N PRO A 384 -27.63 9.91 -2.51
CA PRO A 384 -27.52 9.34 -1.17
C PRO A 384 -26.32 9.85 -0.39
N VAL A 385 -25.40 10.54 -1.09
CA VAL A 385 -24.21 11.16 -0.53
C VAL A 385 -24.07 12.55 -1.14
N ASP A 386 -23.75 13.54 -0.31
CA ASP A 386 -23.38 14.89 -0.74
C ASP A 386 -21.96 14.86 -1.32
N PHE A 387 -21.82 14.38 -2.56
CA PHE A 387 -20.53 14.26 -3.23
C PHE A 387 -19.88 15.63 -3.46
N ASP A 388 -18.54 15.64 -3.45
CA ASP A 388 -17.74 16.84 -3.70
C ASP A 388 -17.67 17.14 -5.20
N PHE A 389 -18.66 17.89 -5.70
CA PHE A 389 -18.67 18.38 -7.07
C PHE A 389 -17.94 19.70 -7.22
N ALA A 390 -17.16 19.86 -8.28
CA ALA A 390 -16.52 21.12 -8.62
C ALA A 390 -17.49 22.16 -9.24
N PHE A 391 -18.76 22.18 -8.85
CA PHE A 391 -19.72 23.23 -9.22
C PHE A 391 -20.65 23.52 -8.05
N SER A 392 -21.22 24.72 -8.01
CA SER A 392 -22.17 25.09 -6.95
C SER A 392 -23.52 24.39 -7.16
N ILE A 393 -24.13 23.93 -6.08
CA ILE A 393 -25.41 23.24 -6.11
C ILE A 393 -26.52 24.24 -5.74
N ALA A 394 -27.50 24.42 -6.64
CA ALA A 394 -28.65 25.31 -6.44
C ALA A 394 -29.69 24.73 -5.46
N GLY A 395 -29.84 23.41 -5.43
CA GLY A 395 -30.65 22.71 -4.45
C GLY A 395 -30.22 21.24 -4.34
N LYS A 396 -30.13 20.74 -3.12
CA LYS A 396 -29.74 19.34 -2.86
C LYS A 396 -30.78 18.62 -2.02
N GLN A 397 -31.03 17.37 -2.35
CA GLN A 397 -31.79 16.43 -1.54
C GLN A 397 -30.92 15.20 -1.29
N ILE A 398 -30.44 15.05 -0.05
CA ILE A 398 -29.59 13.92 0.37
C ILE A 398 -30.48 12.89 1.06
N VAL A 399 -30.84 11.84 0.32
CA VAL A 399 -31.86 10.86 0.74
C VAL A 399 -31.39 9.44 0.44
N ALA A 400 -31.84 8.47 1.24
CA ALA A 400 -31.54 7.07 0.97
C ALA A 400 -31.99 6.66 -0.45
N PRO A 401 -31.30 5.71 -1.13
CA PRO A 401 -31.63 5.32 -2.50
C PRO A 401 -33.10 4.91 -2.72
N SER A 402 -33.74 4.27 -1.73
CA SER A 402 -35.18 3.93 -1.77
C SER A 402 -36.12 5.15 -1.83
N LYS A 403 -35.63 6.34 -1.48
CA LYS A 403 -36.39 7.61 -1.45
C LYS A 403 -36.24 8.47 -2.70
N PHE A 404 -35.54 8.01 -3.72
CA PHE A 404 -35.41 8.76 -4.99
C PHE A 404 -36.76 9.02 -5.68
N VAL A 405 -37.70 8.08 -5.61
CA VAL A 405 -39.05 8.26 -6.18
C VAL A 405 -39.78 9.42 -5.47
N ASP A 406 -39.76 9.43 -4.13
CA ASP A 406 -40.36 10.50 -3.32
C ASP A 406 -39.67 11.86 -3.58
N ALA A 407 -38.34 11.86 -3.73
CA ALA A 407 -37.55 13.05 -4.04
C ALA A 407 -37.89 13.65 -5.40
N LEU A 408 -38.08 12.83 -6.44
CA LEU A 408 -38.55 13.30 -7.76
C LEU A 408 -40.02 13.75 -7.74
N ALA A 409 -40.84 13.24 -6.82
CA ALA A 409 -42.21 13.68 -6.63
C ALA A 409 -42.30 15.03 -5.88
N ASN A 410 -41.23 15.46 -5.23
CA ASN A 410 -41.19 16.69 -4.43
C ASN A 410 -41.56 17.93 -5.27
N ALA A 411 -42.57 18.68 -4.83
CA ALA A 411 -43.11 19.85 -5.53
C ALA A 411 -42.09 21.00 -5.63
N GLU A 412 -41.22 21.17 -4.63
CA GLU A 412 -40.19 22.21 -4.64
C GLU A 412 -39.18 21.96 -5.76
N LEU A 413 -38.68 20.71 -5.88
CA LEU A 413 -37.74 20.34 -6.95
C LEU A 413 -38.38 20.54 -8.33
N ARG A 414 -39.63 20.07 -8.52
CA ARG A 414 -40.35 20.25 -9.79
C ARG A 414 -40.54 21.72 -10.14
N SER A 415 -40.96 22.54 -9.18
CA SER A 415 -41.16 23.98 -9.39
C SER A 415 -39.86 24.73 -9.68
N ALA A 416 -38.73 24.31 -9.10
CA ALA A 416 -37.43 24.95 -9.29
C ALA A 416 -36.87 24.76 -10.71
N VAL A 417 -37.26 23.66 -11.38
CA VAL A 417 -36.82 23.32 -12.74
C VAL A 417 -37.86 23.62 -13.82
N GLN A 418 -39.13 23.79 -13.44
CA GLN A 418 -40.20 24.19 -14.35
C GLN A 418 -39.95 25.60 -14.93
N GLY A 419 -40.27 25.77 -16.21
CA GLY A 419 -40.09 27.04 -16.92
C GLY A 419 -38.67 27.34 -17.40
N GLY A 420 -37.72 26.40 -17.24
CA GLY A 420 -36.42 26.44 -17.93
C GLY A 420 -36.58 26.22 -19.44
N ASN A 421 -35.75 26.88 -20.25
CA ASN A 421 -35.80 26.75 -21.71
C ASN A 421 -35.16 25.42 -22.18
N ASN A 422 -34.12 24.96 -21.48
CA ASN A 422 -33.37 23.74 -21.77
C ASN A 422 -33.06 23.00 -20.45
N THR A 423 -34.07 22.30 -19.93
CA THR A 423 -33.97 21.52 -18.71
C THR A 423 -33.50 20.10 -19.01
N VAL A 424 -32.56 19.57 -18.21
CA VAL A 424 -32.01 18.21 -18.36
C VAL A 424 -32.10 17.44 -17.03
N LEU A 425 -32.51 16.17 -17.09
CA LEU A 425 -32.43 15.22 -15.99
C LEU A 425 -31.41 14.14 -16.33
N ILE A 426 -30.34 14.05 -15.55
CA ILE A 426 -29.28 13.03 -15.68
C ILE A 426 -29.49 11.98 -14.59
N VAL A 427 -29.68 10.72 -15.00
CA VAL A 427 -29.84 9.57 -14.09
C VAL A 427 -28.59 8.72 -14.15
N GLY A 428 -27.87 8.57 -13.02
CA GLY A 428 -26.60 7.83 -12.99
C GLY A 428 -26.66 6.44 -12.37
N GLY A 429 -25.47 5.85 -12.21
CA GLY A 429 -25.30 4.44 -11.88
C GLY A 429 -25.89 4.00 -10.56
N ILE A 430 -25.96 4.87 -9.53
CA ILE A 430 -26.58 4.48 -8.25
C ILE A 430 -28.08 4.24 -8.46
N ALA A 431 -28.73 5.07 -9.26
CA ALA A 431 -30.15 4.95 -9.59
C ALA A 431 -30.41 3.79 -10.57
N GLU A 432 -29.60 3.65 -11.63
CA GLU A 432 -29.78 2.61 -12.67
C GLU A 432 -29.48 1.19 -12.16
N ASN A 433 -28.57 1.06 -11.19
CA ASN A 433 -28.17 -0.23 -10.61
C ASN A 433 -28.92 -0.58 -9.33
N HIS A 434 -29.86 0.26 -8.87
CA HIS A 434 -30.62 0.01 -7.65
C HIS A 434 -31.54 -1.22 -7.76
N PRO A 435 -31.80 -1.98 -6.68
CA PRO A 435 -32.78 -3.07 -6.67
C PRO A 435 -34.24 -2.65 -7.00
N GLN A 436 -34.54 -1.35 -6.95
CA GLN A 436 -35.84 -0.76 -7.35
C GLN A 436 -35.70 0.19 -8.54
N ALA A 437 -34.71 -0.04 -9.41
CA ALA A 437 -34.42 0.87 -10.52
C ALA A 437 -35.60 1.04 -11.49
N ALA A 438 -36.48 0.05 -11.66
CA ALA A 438 -37.66 0.18 -12.52
C ALA A 438 -38.62 1.29 -12.03
N ALA A 439 -38.85 1.35 -10.72
CA ALA A 439 -39.67 2.40 -10.10
C ALA A 439 -38.99 3.78 -10.21
N ILE A 440 -37.67 3.83 -10.04
CA ILE A 440 -36.88 5.07 -10.17
C ILE A 440 -36.92 5.58 -11.62
N ARG A 441 -36.76 4.69 -12.61
CA ARG A 441 -36.87 5.04 -14.04
C ARG A 441 -38.26 5.52 -14.42
N ALA A 442 -39.31 4.89 -13.88
CA ALA A 442 -40.69 5.36 -14.06
C ALA A 442 -40.86 6.78 -13.51
N ALA A 443 -40.41 7.02 -12.27
CA ALA A 443 -40.45 8.35 -11.66
C ALA A 443 -39.62 9.39 -12.42
N ALA A 444 -38.47 9.00 -13.00
CA ALA A 444 -37.64 9.87 -13.83
C ALA A 444 -38.34 10.23 -15.15
N ARG A 445 -39.05 9.30 -15.79
CA ARG A 445 -39.89 9.58 -16.97
C ARG A 445 -41.05 10.51 -16.62
N ASP A 446 -41.72 10.28 -15.50
CA ASP A 446 -42.81 11.14 -15.03
C ASP A 446 -42.32 12.56 -14.69
N PHE A 447 -41.14 12.66 -14.06
CA PHE A 447 -40.49 13.93 -13.79
C PHE A 447 -40.16 14.68 -15.09
N ALA A 448 -39.55 13.99 -16.06
CA ALA A 448 -39.23 14.55 -17.36
C ALA A 448 -40.49 15.05 -18.09
N ALA A 449 -41.57 14.24 -18.09
CA ALA A 449 -42.85 14.61 -18.68
C ALA A 449 -43.48 15.84 -17.98
N ALA A 450 -43.42 15.92 -16.65
CA ALA A 450 -44.03 16.99 -15.87
C ALA A 450 -43.24 18.33 -15.90
N THR A 451 -41.95 18.29 -16.21
CA THR A 451 -41.06 19.46 -16.17
C THR A 451 -40.58 19.90 -17.56
N GLY A 452 -40.78 19.08 -18.58
CA GLY A 452 -40.22 19.28 -19.92
C GLY A 452 -38.73 18.89 -20.02
N ALA A 453 -38.14 18.31 -18.96
CA ALA A 453 -36.74 17.96 -18.95
C ALA A 453 -36.40 16.86 -19.97
N LYS A 454 -35.25 16.99 -20.64
CA LYS A 454 -34.68 15.92 -21.46
C LYS A 454 -34.05 14.87 -20.54
N LEU A 455 -34.53 13.64 -20.63
CA LEU A 455 -34.05 12.52 -19.83
C LEU A 455 -32.76 11.94 -20.44
N CYS A 456 -31.69 11.90 -19.65
CA CYS A 456 -30.38 11.35 -20.01
C CYS A 456 -29.98 10.28 -18.98
N ARG A 457 -30.21 9.01 -19.31
CA ARG A 457 -29.85 7.87 -18.46
C ARG A 457 -28.44 7.40 -18.81
N ILE A 458 -27.50 7.41 -17.86
CA ILE A 458 -26.11 7.00 -18.10
C ILE A 458 -26.08 5.50 -18.45
N PRO A 459 -25.66 5.12 -19.68
CA PRO A 459 -25.49 3.73 -20.03
C PRO A 459 -24.43 3.08 -19.13
N GLN A 460 -24.72 1.88 -18.64
CA GLN A 460 -23.84 1.16 -17.73
C GLN A 460 -22.71 0.45 -18.49
N GLY A 461 -21.74 1.24 -18.97
CA GLY A 461 -20.51 0.81 -19.62
C GLY A 461 -20.28 1.45 -20.99
N ALA A 462 -19.04 1.34 -21.49
CA ALA A 462 -18.56 2.14 -22.61
C ALA A 462 -19.28 1.95 -23.95
N ASN A 463 -19.81 0.74 -24.19
CA ASN A 463 -20.49 0.39 -25.42
C ASN A 463 -21.90 -0.18 -25.17
N ALA A 464 -22.54 0.12 -24.04
CA ALA A 464 -23.84 -0.47 -23.70
C ALA A 464 -24.93 -0.18 -24.76
N VAL A 465 -24.92 1.01 -25.37
CA VAL A 465 -25.83 1.37 -26.49
C VAL A 465 -25.52 0.54 -27.73
N GLY A 466 -24.24 0.34 -28.06
CA GLY A 466 -23.81 -0.46 -29.21
C GLY A 466 -24.13 -1.94 -29.05
N LEU A 467 -23.92 -2.50 -27.86
CA LEU A 467 -24.26 -3.88 -27.53
C LEU A 467 -25.78 -4.13 -27.55
N THR A 468 -26.56 -3.15 -27.09
CA THR A 468 -28.02 -3.15 -27.25
C THR A 468 -28.41 -3.22 -28.74
N ARG A 469 -27.82 -2.37 -29.59
CA ARG A 469 -28.05 -2.40 -31.05
C ARG A 469 -27.55 -3.67 -31.72
N ALA A 470 -26.51 -4.31 -31.19
CA ALA A 470 -25.97 -5.57 -31.70
C ALA A 470 -26.80 -6.80 -31.28
N GLY A 471 -27.82 -6.63 -30.43
CA GLY A 471 -28.69 -7.71 -29.97
C GLY A 471 -28.15 -8.50 -28.78
N VAL A 472 -27.20 -7.94 -28.01
CA VAL A 472 -26.69 -8.53 -26.76
C VAL A 472 -27.66 -8.24 -25.62
N LEU A 473 -28.87 -8.80 -25.74
CA LEU A 473 -29.98 -8.63 -24.82
C LEU A 473 -30.74 -9.95 -24.64
N PRO A 474 -31.29 -10.20 -23.44
CA PRO A 474 -31.91 -11.49 -23.15
C PRO A 474 -33.36 -11.50 -23.63
N ALA A 475 -33.69 -12.42 -24.54
CA ALA A 475 -35.07 -12.81 -24.81
C ALA A 475 -35.57 -13.89 -23.84
N GLY A 476 -34.66 -14.57 -23.14
CA GLY A 476 -34.93 -15.56 -22.09
C GLY A 476 -34.62 -15.00 -20.70
N LYS A 477 -33.59 -15.53 -20.05
CA LYS A 477 -33.15 -15.11 -18.71
C LYS A 477 -32.12 -13.99 -18.82
N ASP A 478 -32.35 -12.89 -18.11
CA ASP A 478 -31.35 -11.83 -17.90
C ASP A 478 -30.23 -12.27 -16.95
N VAL A 479 -29.25 -11.40 -16.75
CA VAL A 479 -28.12 -11.68 -15.85
C VAL A 479 -28.58 -12.06 -14.44
N ALA A 480 -29.53 -11.35 -13.82
CA ALA A 480 -29.98 -11.66 -12.47
C ALA A 480 -30.66 -13.04 -12.40
N ALA A 481 -31.52 -13.36 -13.37
CA ALA A 481 -32.17 -14.65 -13.50
C ALA A 481 -31.17 -15.78 -13.79
N MET A 482 -30.15 -15.53 -14.62
CA MET A 482 -29.06 -16.48 -14.89
C MET A 482 -28.22 -16.76 -13.66
N LEU A 483 -28.00 -15.79 -12.77
CA LEU A 483 -27.25 -15.99 -11.53
C LEU A 483 -28.09 -16.69 -10.45
N ALA A 484 -29.38 -16.35 -10.36
CA ALA A 484 -30.31 -16.97 -9.42
C ALA A 484 -30.64 -18.43 -9.80
N GLN A 485 -30.74 -18.73 -11.09
CA GLN A 485 -30.95 -20.07 -11.64
C GLN A 485 -29.76 -20.44 -12.54
N PRO A 486 -28.64 -20.93 -11.97
CA PRO A 486 -27.44 -21.22 -12.74
C PRO A 486 -27.70 -22.12 -13.94
N ARG A 487 -27.01 -21.82 -15.04
CA ARG A 487 -27.02 -22.59 -16.29
C ARG A 487 -25.96 -23.69 -16.23
N GLN A 488 -26.05 -24.69 -17.10
CA GLN A 488 -25.06 -25.78 -17.13
C GLN A 488 -23.73 -25.32 -17.72
N ALA A 489 -23.75 -24.35 -18.64
CA ALA A 489 -22.56 -23.70 -19.16
C ALA A 489 -22.71 -22.18 -19.34
N TYR A 490 -21.57 -21.48 -19.32
CA TYR A 490 -21.48 -20.05 -19.57
C TYR A 490 -20.36 -19.69 -20.54
N VAL A 491 -20.65 -18.75 -21.43
CA VAL A 491 -19.63 -17.92 -22.10
C VAL A 491 -19.47 -16.64 -21.28
N VAL A 492 -18.24 -16.34 -20.88
CA VAL A 492 -17.88 -15.12 -20.17
C VAL A 492 -16.92 -14.32 -21.05
N TYR A 493 -17.31 -13.12 -21.49
CA TYR A 493 -16.54 -12.33 -22.45
C TYR A 493 -16.06 -11.01 -21.84
N GLY A 494 -14.75 -10.88 -21.65
CA GLY A 494 -14.09 -9.66 -21.17
C GLY A 494 -14.36 -9.31 -19.69
N LEU A 495 -14.95 -10.23 -18.92
CA LEU A 495 -15.38 -10.01 -17.54
C LEU A 495 -14.38 -10.60 -16.54
N GLU A 496 -14.30 -9.96 -15.38
CA GLU A 496 -13.74 -10.51 -14.16
C GLU A 496 -14.84 -10.87 -13.16
N PRO A 497 -15.18 -12.17 -13.02
CA PRO A 497 -16.31 -12.63 -12.21
C PRO A 497 -16.32 -12.16 -10.76
N GLY A 498 -15.15 -11.91 -10.18
CA GLY A 498 -15.04 -11.47 -8.79
C GLY A 498 -15.31 -9.98 -8.55
N LEU A 499 -15.36 -9.15 -9.60
CA LEU A 499 -15.33 -7.68 -9.45
C LEU A 499 -16.30 -6.91 -10.35
N ASP A 500 -16.67 -7.42 -11.54
CA ASP A 500 -17.47 -6.66 -12.51
C ASP A 500 -18.99 -6.79 -12.33
N PHE A 501 -19.45 -7.77 -11.55
CA PHE A 501 -20.89 -7.99 -11.34
C PHE A 501 -21.42 -7.14 -10.18
N ALA A 502 -22.66 -6.67 -10.32
CA ALA A 502 -23.39 -6.01 -9.23
C ALA A 502 -23.46 -6.88 -7.95
N ASP A 503 -23.59 -8.21 -8.14
CA ASP A 503 -23.53 -9.23 -7.09
C ASP A 503 -22.44 -10.26 -7.42
N ALA A 504 -21.19 -9.90 -7.13
CA ALA A 504 -20.03 -10.77 -7.36
C ALA A 504 -20.12 -12.12 -6.60
N PRO A 505 -20.60 -12.20 -5.34
CA PRO A 505 -20.84 -13.48 -4.67
C PRO A 505 -21.82 -14.40 -5.43
N ALA A 506 -22.96 -13.87 -5.88
CA ALA A 506 -23.93 -14.65 -6.66
C ALA A 506 -23.34 -15.08 -8.01
N ALA A 507 -22.61 -14.20 -8.68
CA ALA A 507 -21.92 -14.51 -9.93
C ALA A 507 -20.92 -15.65 -9.75
N ARG A 508 -20.05 -15.57 -8.74
CA ARG A 508 -19.09 -16.62 -8.43
C ARG A 508 -19.77 -17.94 -8.09
N LYS A 509 -20.85 -17.92 -7.29
CA LYS A 509 -21.61 -19.12 -6.92
C LYS A 509 -22.21 -19.80 -8.15
N ALA A 510 -22.80 -19.03 -9.06
CA ALA A 510 -23.38 -19.57 -10.29
C ALA A 510 -22.33 -20.17 -11.23
N LEU A 511 -21.19 -19.50 -11.39
CA LEU A 511 -20.15 -19.90 -12.32
C LEU A 511 -19.32 -21.10 -11.85
N VAL A 512 -19.04 -21.23 -10.54
CA VAL A 512 -18.29 -22.39 -9.99
C VAL A 512 -19.01 -23.73 -10.22
N GLY A 513 -20.35 -23.72 -10.24
CA GLY A 513 -21.16 -24.92 -10.47
C GLY A 513 -21.39 -25.28 -11.94
N ALA A 514 -20.89 -24.47 -12.88
CA ALA A 514 -21.16 -24.59 -14.31
C ALA A 514 -19.88 -24.80 -15.12
N LYS A 515 -20.03 -25.19 -16.38
CA LYS A 515 -18.92 -25.20 -17.35
C LYS A 515 -18.68 -23.81 -17.93
N VAL A 516 -17.49 -23.26 -17.82
CA VAL A 516 -17.23 -21.86 -18.21
C VAL A 516 -16.15 -21.75 -19.29
N VAL A 517 -16.52 -21.15 -20.41
CA VAL A 517 -15.61 -20.73 -21.49
C VAL A 517 -15.40 -19.22 -21.38
N ALA A 518 -14.21 -18.82 -20.94
CA ALA A 518 -13.86 -17.42 -20.73
C ALA A 518 -13.03 -16.87 -21.89
N PHE A 519 -13.51 -15.83 -22.56
CA PHE A 519 -12.74 -15.01 -23.48
C PHE A 519 -12.21 -13.83 -22.68
N SER A 520 -10.93 -13.85 -22.31
CA SER A 520 -10.41 -12.86 -21.35
C SER A 520 -9.11 -12.22 -21.82
N GLN A 521 -8.95 -10.94 -21.48
CA GLN A 521 -7.72 -10.18 -21.63
C GLN A 521 -6.71 -10.50 -20.52
N PHE A 522 -7.22 -10.94 -19.36
CA PHE A 522 -6.45 -11.23 -18.15
C PHE A 522 -6.85 -12.59 -17.55
N ALA A 523 -5.86 -13.41 -17.22
CA ALA A 523 -6.06 -14.68 -16.53
C ALA A 523 -5.97 -14.48 -15.01
N CYS A 524 -6.79 -13.56 -14.47
CA CYS A 524 -6.78 -13.22 -13.06
C CYS A 524 -7.30 -14.37 -12.18
N VAL A 525 -7.06 -14.28 -10.86
CA VAL A 525 -7.47 -15.31 -9.89
C VAL A 525 -8.97 -15.62 -10.00
N SER A 526 -9.83 -14.60 -10.05
CA SER A 526 -11.28 -14.80 -10.11
C SER A 526 -11.75 -15.51 -11.38
N THR A 527 -11.07 -15.28 -12.51
CA THR A 527 -11.36 -15.96 -13.79
C THR A 527 -10.86 -17.40 -13.76
N ARG A 528 -9.64 -17.64 -13.25
CA ARG A 528 -9.05 -18.99 -13.10
C ARG A 528 -9.80 -19.87 -12.09
N ASP A 529 -10.48 -19.27 -11.12
CA ASP A 529 -11.31 -20.01 -10.17
C ASP A 529 -12.51 -20.66 -10.84
N VAL A 530 -13.13 -19.98 -11.81
CA VAL A 530 -14.42 -20.39 -12.40
C VAL A 530 -14.30 -20.97 -13.81
N ALA A 531 -13.28 -20.59 -14.59
CA ALA A 531 -13.14 -21.03 -15.98
C ALA A 531 -12.71 -22.51 -16.09
N ASP A 532 -13.23 -23.21 -17.11
CA ASP A 532 -12.70 -24.49 -17.59
C ASP A 532 -11.77 -24.29 -18.80
N VAL A 533 -12.06 -23.28 -19.63
CA VAL A 533 -11.25 -22.89 -20.79
C VAL A 533 -11.10 -21.37 -20.78
N ILE A 534 -9.87 -20.87 -20.95
CA ILE A 534 -9.57 -19.45 -21.13
C ILE A 534 -9.00 -19.26 -22.53
N LEU A 535 -9.66 -18.45 -23.35
CA LEU A 535 -9.22 -18.03 -24.68
C LEU A 535 -8.71 -16.58 -24.60
N PRO A 536 -7.40 -16.33 -24.85
CA PRO A 536 -6.83 -15.01 -24.71
C PRO A 536 -7.25 -14.08 -25.85
N ILE A 537 -7.87 -12.95 -25.49
CA ILE A 537 -8.31 -11.91 -26.44
C ILE A 537 -7.60 -10.57 -26.20
N GLY A 538 -7.51 -9.74 -27.24
CA GLY A 538 -6.95 -8.39 -27.15
C GLY A 538 -7.81 -7.42 -26.34
N ALA A 539 -7.18 -6.42 -25.73
CA ALA A 539 -7.85 -5.24 -25.19
C ALA A 539 -8.08 -4.18 -26.28
N LEU A 540 -8.96 -3.19 -26.04
CA LEU A 540 -9.30 -2.19 -27.05
C LEU A 540 -8.07 -1.48 -27.67
N PRO A 541 -7.02 -1.10 -26.90
CA PRO A 541 -5.83 -0.48 -27.49
C PRO A 541 -5.05 -1.38 -28.45
N GLU A 542 -5.33 -2.68 -28.50
CA GLU A 542 -4.61 -3.71 -29.25
C GLU A 542 -5.38 -4.23 -30.48
N ILE A 543 -6.62 -3.76 -30.70
CA ILE A 543 -7.52 -4.26 -31.74
C ILE A 543 -8.16 -3.13 -32.54
N ASP A 544 -8.51 -3.40 -33.80
CA ASP A 544 -9.42 -2.53 -34.55
C ASP A 544 -10.87 -2.83 -34.13
N ALA A 545 -11.60 -1.80 -33.70
CA ALA A 545 -12.94 -1.96 -33.14
C ALA A 545 -13.81 -0.72 -33.34
N THR A 546 -15.13 -0.88 -33.20
CA THR A 546 -16.09 0.22 -33.20
C THR A 546 -16.88 0.19 -31.89
N LEU A 547 -17.01 1.34 -31.23
CA LEU A 547 -17.86 1.53 -30.06
C LEU A 547 -18.93 2.57 -30.37
N THR A 548 -20.08 2.45 -29.72
CA THR A 548 -21.20 3.38 -29.78
C THR A 548 -21.32 4.04 -28.43
N ASN A 549 -21.03 5.34 -28.37
CA ASN A 549 -21.09 6.08 -27.12
C ASN A 549 -22.53 6.39 -26.67
N LEU A 550 -22.66 7.09 -25.55
CA LEU A 550 -23.96 7.47 -24.96
C LEU A 550 -24.84 8.40 -25.83
N ASP A 551 -24.24 9.13 -26.78
CA ASP A 551 -24.97 9.92 -27.80
C ASP A 551 -25.44 9.04 -28.97
N GLY A 552 -25.15 7.73 -28.95
CA GLY A 552 -25.45 6.82 -30.04
C GLY A 552 -24.53 6.97 -31.26
N ARG A 553 -23.40 7.67 -31.12
CA ARG A 553 -22.41 7.88 -32.18
C ARG A 553 -21.45 6.71 -32.24
N GLU A 554 -21.29 6.14 -33.43
CA GLU A 554 -20.27 5.12 -33.69
C GLU A 554 -18.91 5.78 -33.88
N GLN A 555 -17.92 5.32 -33.11
CA GLN A 555 -16.55 5.78 -33.15
C GLN A 555 -15.63 4.58 -33.36
N SER A 556 -14.61 4.73 -34.20
CA SER A 556 -13.64 3.67 -34.45
C SER A 556 -12.37 3.86 -33.63
N ALA A 557 -11.86 2.75 -33.09
CA ALA A 557 -10.53 2.62 -32.54
C ALA A 557 -9.62 1.85 -33.50
N ARG A 558 -8.36 2.30 -33.64
CA ARG A 558 -7.31 1.57 -34.35
C ARG A 558 -6.40 0.87 -33.37
N ALA A 559 -5.96 -0.34 -33.74
CA ALA A 559 -4.96 -1.07 -32.97
C ALA A 559 -3.66 -0.25 -32.88
N GLY A 560 -3.28 0.12 -31.66
CA GLY A 560 -2.00 0.78 -31.36
C GLY A 560 -0.99 -0.18 -30.75
N GLY A 561 -1.41 -0.92 -29.73
CA GLY A 561 -0.61 -1.93 -29.05
C GLY A 561 -0.54 -3.24 -29.82
N LYS A 562 0.56 -3.95 -29.66
CA LYS A 562 0.71 -5.33 -30.13
C LYS A 562 -0.01 -6.27 -29.17
N LEU A 563 -0.76 -7.23 -29.71
CA LEU A 563 -1.35 -8.32 -28.92
C LEU A 563 -0.28 -9.10 -28.14
N PRO A 564 -0.54 -9.46 -26.87
CA PRO A 564 0.43 -10.14 -26.03
C PRO A 564 0.53 -11.64 -26.39
N GLY A 565 1.76 -12.15 -26.54
CA GLY A 565 2.01 -13.57 -26.80
C GLY A 565 1.25 -14.11 -28.02
N GLU A 566 0.41 -15.13 -27.79
CA GLU A 566 -0.43 -15.78 -28.80
C GLU A 566 -1.88 -15.29 -28.79
N ALA A 567 -2.21 -14.24 -28.03
CA ALA A 567 -3.53 -13.63 -28.04
C ALA A 567 -3.96 -13.23 -29.46
N ARG A 568 -5.27 -13.19 -29.68
CA ARG A 568 -5.89 -12.85 -30.96
C ARG A 568 -6.96 -11.78 -30.75
N GLU A 569 -7.31 -11.06 -31.82
CA GLU A 569 -8.48 -10.19 -31.81
C GLU A 569 -9.72 -11.04 -31.52
N GLY A 570 -10.60 -10.61 -30.62
CA GLY A 570 -11.70 -11.44 -30.14
C GLY A 570 -12.67 -11.84 -31.26
N TRP A 571 -12.90 -10.95 -32.24
CA TRP A 571 -13.71 -11.27 -33.42
C TRP A 571 -13.13 -12.44 -34.24
N ARG A 572 -11.80 -12.59 -34.31
CA ARG A 572 -11.16 -13.71 -35.02
C ARG A 572 -11.37 -15.02 -34.25
N VAL A 573 -11.30 -14.97 -32.93
CA VAL A 573 -11.54 -16.13 -32.07
C VAL A 573 -12.99 -16.59 -32.19
N LEU A 574 -13.94 -15.65 -32.11
CA LEU A 574 -15.38 -15.91 -32.28
C LEU A 574 -15.69 -16.45 -33.67
N ARG A 575 -15.05 -15.91 -34.72
CA ARG A 575 -15.15 -16.44 -36.07
C ARG A 575 -14.66 -17.88 -36.19
N ALA A 576 -13.47 -18.18 -35.66
CA ALA A 576 -12.91 -19.52 -35.70
C ALA A 576 -13.81 -20.52 -34.95
N LEU A 577 -14.31 -20.14 -33.77
CA LEU A 577 -15.24 -20.96 -32.99
C LEU A 577 -16.57 -21.19 -33.72
N GLY A 578 -17.16 -20.14 -34.30
CA GLY A 578 -18.39 -20.26 -35.09
C GLY A 578 -18.23 -21.19 -36.30
N GLY A 579 -17.08 -21.13 -36.98
CA GLY A 579 -16.72 -22.03 -38.08
C GLY A 579 -16.54 -23.48 -37.64
N GLU A 580 -15.81 -23.74 -36.55
CA GLU A 580 -15.65 -25.08 -35.93
C GLU A 580 -17.00 -25.71 -35.53
N MET A 581 -17.97 -24.86 -35.22
CA MET A 581 -19.32 -25.26 -34.85
C MET A 581 -20.30 -25.28 -36.03
N ALA A 582 -19.84 -24.93 -37.25
CA ALA A 582 -20.65 -24.83 -38.47
C ALA A 582 -21.89 -23.93 -38.33
N LEU A 583 -21.76 -22.82 -37.59
CA LEU A 583 -22.83 -21.86 -37.37
C LEU A 583 -22.92 -20.84 -38.52
N ALA A 584 -24.14 -20.48 -38.91
CA ALA A 584 -24.38 -19.50 -39.97
C ALA A 584 -23.90 -18.08 -39.58
N GLY A 585 -23.43 -17.30 -40.57
CA GLY A 585 -23.06 -15.90 -40.37
C GLY A 585 -21.64 -15.66 -39.86
N PHE A 586 -20.78 -16.68 -39.96
CA PHE A 586 -19.35 -16.65 -39.65
C PHE A 586 -18.43 -16.84 -40.87
N ASP A 587 -18.99 -16.76 -42.09
CA ASP A 587 -18.30 -17.05 -43.36
C ASP A 587 -17.38 -15.93 -43.88
N PHE A 588 -17.45 -14.75 -43.27
CA PHE A 588 -16.58 -13.61 -43.63
C PHE A 588 -15.10 -13.95 -43.40
N THR A 589 -14.17 -13.30 -44.09
CA THR A 589 -12.71 -13.61 -44.00
C THR A 589 -11.90 -12.51 -43.31
N ASP A 590 -12.42 -11.29 -43.24
CA ASP A 590 -11.76 -10.12 -42.67
C ASP A 590 -12.73 -9.23 -41.88
N LEU A 591 -12.17 -8.21 -41.22
CA LEU A 591 -12.94 -7.26 -40.40
C LEU A 591 -13.88 -6.40 -41.25
N ALA A 592 -13.51 -6.08 -42.49
CA ALA A 592 -14.34 -5.29 -43.39
C ALA A 592 -15.61 -6.05 -43.79
N GLY A 593 -15.49 -7.33 -44.13
CA GLY A 593 -16.62 -8.22 -44.39
C GLY A 593 -17.50 -8.41 -43.16
N LEU A 594 -16.90 -8.51 -41.96
CA LEU A 594 -17.67 -8.53 -40.71
C LEU A 594 -18.51 -7.26 -40.56
N ARG A 595 -17.89 -6.07 -40.66
CA ARG A 595 -18.57 -4.77 -40.54
C ARG A 595 -19.68 -4.60 -41.55
N ALA A 596 -19.46 -5.00 -42.81
CA ALA A 596 -20.47 -4.96 -43.86
C ALA A 596 -21.68 -5.87 -43.56
N SER A 597 -21.49 -6.92 -42.76
CA SER A 597 -22.57 -7.82 -42.33
C SER A 597 -23.33 -7.34 -41.08
N LEU A 598 -22.87 -6.27 -40.42
CA LEU A 598 -23.50 -5.78 -39.20
C LEU A 598 -24.77 -4.98 -39.54
N ALA A 599 -25.85 -5.28 -38.83
CA ALA A 599 -27.09 -4.54 -38.89
C ALA A 599 -27.67 -4.44 -37.47
N PRO A 600 -28.36 -3.34 -37.11
CA PRO A 600 -29.06 -3.23 -35.84
C PRO A 600 -30.10 -4.35 -35.69
N VAL A 601 -30.12 -5.00 -34.52
CA VAL A 601 -31.05 -6.08 -34.19
C VAL A 601 -31.98 -5.62 -33.08
N SER A 602 -33.29 -5.66 -33.34
CA SER A 602 -34.30 -5.42 -32.30
C SER A 602 -34.58 -6.72 -31.55
N VAL A 603 -34.45 -6.69 -30.23
CA VAL A 603 -34.72 -7.83 -29.33
C VAL A 603 -35.89 -7.47 -28.43
N SER A 604 -36.89 -8.35 -28.36
CA SER A 604 -37.94 -8.26 -27.34
C SER A 604 -37.39 -8.78 -26.01
N VAL A 605 -37.01 -7.87 -25.12
CA VAL A 605 -36.40 -8.22 -23.84
C VAL A 605 -37.44 -8.79 -22.89
N ALA A 606 -37.13 -9.91 -22.24
CA ALA A 606 -38.00 -10.48 -21.21
C ALA A 606 -37.93 -9.64 -19.92
N ALA A 607 -39.10 -9.29 -19.36
CA ALA A 607 -39.17 -8.69 -18.05
C ALA A 607 -39.01 -9.77 -16.96
N SER A 608 -38.19 -9.47 -15.95
CA SER A 608 -37.98 -10.36 -14.80
C SER A 608 -38.80 -9.97 -13.59
N ALA A 609 -38.86 -10.87 -12.60
CA ALA A 609 -39.43 -10.55 -11.30
C ALA A 609 -38.65 -9.40 -10.64
N GLN A 610 -39.39 -8.48 -10.02
CA GLN A 610 -38.78 -7.40 -9.27
C GLN A 610 -37.93 -7.98 -8.11
N PRO A 611 -36.69 -7.50 -7.92
CA PRO A 611 -35.86 -7.95 -6.79
C PRO A 611 -36.52 -7.69 -5.44
N ALA A 612 -36.39 -8.62 -4.50
CA ALA A 612 -36.84 -8.42 -3.13
C ALA A 612 -35.95 -7.39 -2.41
N VAL A 613 -36.57 -6.44 -1.69
CA VAL A 613 -35.89 -5.39 -0.89
C VAL A 613 -36.02 -5.66 0.61
N ALA A 614 -36.45 -6.86 0.99
CA ALA A 614 -36.73 -7.21 2.39
C ALA A 614 -35.43 -7.38 3.21
N GLY A 615 -35.40 -6.82 4.42
CA GLY A 615 -34.32 -6.98 5.38
C GLY A 615 -34.24 -5.83 6.40
N GLU A 616 -33.73 -6.12 7.60
CA GLU A 616 -33.34 -5.10 8.59
C GLU A 616 -31.91 -4.62 8.29
N GLY A 617 -31.61 -3.32 8.44
CA GLY A 617 -30.25 -2.77 8.25
C GLY A 617 -30.19 -1.48 7.43
N LEU A 618 -28.97 -0.99 7.19
CA LEU A 618 -28.70 0.23 6.41
C LEU A 618 -28.70 -0.05 4.91
N GLU A 619 -29.22 0.87 4.10
CA GLU A 619 -29.24 0.75 2.64
C GLU A 619 -27.88 1.07 2.01
N VAL A 620 -27.38 0.19 1.14
CA VAL A 620 -26.08 0.41 0.48
C VAL A 620 -26.22 1.36 -0.69
N ALA A 621 -25.52 2.50 -0.62
CA ALA A 621 -25.20 3.33 -1.76
C ALA A 621 -23.82 2.91 -2.30
N SER A 622 -23.78 2.25 -3.47
CA SER A 622 -22.53 1.81 -4.09
C SER A 622 -22.16 2.71 -5.27
N THR A 623 -20.91 3.19 -5.29
CA THR A 623 -20.33 3.92 -6.43
C THR A 623 -19.12 3.18 -6.97
N ALA A 624 -18.86 3.24 -8.27
CA ALA A 624 -17.61 2.73 -8.81
C ALA A 624 -16.42 3.57 -8.33
N ALA A 625 -15.38 2.93 -7.80
CA ALA A 625 -14.11 3.62 -7.56
C ALA A 625 -13.52 4.06 -8.91
N ILE A 626 -13.19 5.34 -9.04
CA ILE A 626 -12.81 5.97 -10.32
C ILE A 626 -11.66 5.25 -11.02
N TYR A 627 -10.68 4.76 -10.25
CA TYR A 627 -9.51 4.05 -10.79
C TYR A 627 -9.62 2.53 -10.64
N ARG A 628 -10.83 1.99 -10.53
CA ARG A 628 -11.05 0.54 -10.45
C ARG A 628 -12.25 0.05 -11.27
N THR A 629 -12.67 0.83 -12.26
CA THR A 629 -13.90 0.60 -13.04
C THR A 629 -13.87 -0.62 -13.96
N ASP A 630 -12.69 -1.04 -14.42
CA ASP A 630 -12.53 -2.20 -15.29
C ASP A 630 -11.17 -2.87 -15.09
N ALA A 631 -10.97 -4.00 -15.76
CA ALA A 631 -9.78 -4.83 -15.64
C ALA A 631 -8.47 -4.09 -15.96
N VAL A 632 -8.45 -3.22 -16.96
CA VAL A 632 -7.22 -2.51 -17.36
C VAL A 632 -6.88 -1.44 -16.33
N VAL A 633 -7.87 -0.64 -15.93
CA VAL A 633 -7.67 0.45 -14.98
C VAL A 633 -7.24 -0.07 -13.61
N ARG A 634 -7.80 -1.20 -13.16
CA ARG A 634 -7.44 -1.88 -11.90
C ARG A 634 -5.96 -2.30 -11.82
N ARG A 635 -5.26 -2.34 -12.96
CA ARG A 635 -3.86 -2.77 -13.09
C ARG A 635 -2.90 -1.63 -13.41
N ALA A 636 -3.37 -0.39 -13.55
CA ALA A 636 -2.51 0.76 -13.81
C ALA A 636 -1.90 1.29 -12.50
N PRO A 637 -0.60 1.07 -12.21
CA PRO A 637 -0.04 1.34 -10.88
C PRO A 637 -0.10 2.82 -10.48
N ALA A 638 0.10 3.74 -11.43
CA ALA A 638 0.05 5.18 -11.15
C ALA A 638 -1.36 5.67 -10.78
N LEU A 639 -2.39 5.03 -11.33
CA LEU A 639 -3.78 5.29 -10.94
C LEU A 639 -4.10 4.67 -9.58
N GLN A 640 -3.54 3.49 -9.27
CA GLN A 640 -3.74 2.85 -7.97
C GLN A 640 -3.08 3.60 -6.81
N SER A 641 -1.98 4.32 -7.06
CA SER A 641 -1.29 5.15 -6.06
C SER A 641 -1.86 6.57 -5.97
N HIS A 642 -2.83 6.94 -6.80
CA HIS A 642 -3.43 8.26 -6.78
C HIS A 642 -4.28 8.48 -5.53
N PRO A 643 -4.28 9.67 -4.89
CA PRO A 643 -5.09 9.96 -3.70
C PRO A 643 -6.60 9.74 -3.85
N LEU A 644 -7.13 9.90 -5.07
CA LEU A 644 -8.54 9.58 -5.39
C LEU A 644 -8.85 8.07 -5.33
N ASN A 645 -7.85 7.18 -5.39
CA ASN A 645 -8.02 5.74 -5.20
C ASN A 645 -8.01 5.41 -3.70
N ASN A 646 -9.17 5.65 -3.09
CA ASN A 646 -9.41 5.38 -1.69
C ASN A 646 -9.26 3.89 -1.32
N ALA A 647 -8.81 3.64 -0.10
CA ALA A 647 -8.86 2.29 0.48
C ALA A 647 -10.32 1.88 0.76
N PRO A 648 -10.66 0.58 0.66
CA PRO A 648 -12.02 0.09 0.90
C PRO A 648 -12.46 0.37 2.34
N ARG A 649 -13.62 1.02 2.48
CA ARG A 649 -14.20 1.47 3.75
C ARG A 649 -15.72 1.45 3.69
N ILE A 650 -16.38 1.55 4.84
CA ILE A 650 -17.80 1.92 4.92
C ILE A 650 -17.93 3.34 5.44
N VAL A 651 -18.74 4.16 4.77
CA VAL A 651 -19.00 5.54 5.20
C VAL A 651 -20.44 5.64 5.71
N LEU A 652 -20.62 6.13 6.92
CA LEU A 652 -21.89 6.18 7.64
C LEU A 652 -22.21 7.60 8.09
N ASN A 653 -23.49 7.92 8.18
CA ASN A 653 -23.92 9.15 8.85
C ASN A 653 -23.61 9.08 10.35
N ALA A 654 -23.33 10.23 10.99
CA ALA A 654 -23.06 10.33 12.42
C ALA A 654 -24.20 9.77 13.29
N GLU A 655 -25.46 9.97 12.89
CA GLU A 655 -26.63 9.45 13.63
C GLU A 655 -26.72 7.92 13.55
N ASP A 656 -26.45 7.34 12.38
CA ASP A 656 -26.44 5.89 12.20
C ASP A 656 -25.25 5.24 12.91
N ALA A 657 -24.07 5.87 12.86
CA ALA A 657 -22.90 5.44 13.60
C ALA A 657 -23.18 5.45 15.11
N ALA A 658 -23.79 6.51 15.64
CA ALA A 658 -24.19 6.59 17.04
C ALA A 658 -25.23 5.51 17.40
N ARG A 659 -26.25 5.30 16.57
CA ARG A 659 -27.29 4.26 16.78
C ARG A 659 -26.70 2.86 16.80
N LEU A 660 -25.71 2.60 15.93
CA LEU A 660 -25.02 1.31 15.82
C LEU A 660 -23.83 1.16 16.76
N GLN A 661 -23.54 2.18 17.58
CA GLN A 661 -22.40 2.25 18.50
C GLN A 661 -21.05 2.05 17.78
N LEU A 662 -20.92 2.63 16.59
CA LEU A 662 -19.70 2.64 15.79
C LEU A 662 -18.97 3.98 15.88
N GLN A 663 -17.64 3.94 15.89
CA GLN A 663 -16.76 5.11 15.94
C GLN A 663 -15.89 5.23 14.69
N GLU A 664 -15.43 6.45 14.39
CA GLU A 664 -14.43 6.73 13.34
C GLU A 664 -13.20 5.82 13.50
N GLY A 665 -12.73 5.21 12.41
CA GLY A 665 -11.57 4.32 12.39
C GLY A 665 -11.85 2.88 12.87
N GLN A 666 -12.97 2.63 13.54
CA GLN A 666 -13.30 1.30 14.04
C GLN A 666 -13.49 0.29 12.89
N MET A 667 -12.90 -0.91 13.01
CA MET A 667 -13.20 -2.01 12.10
C MET A 667 -14.58 -2.59 12.41
N ALA A 668 -15.52 -2.47 11.48
CA ALA A 668 -16.86 -3.04 11.59
C ALA A 668 -17.01 -4.27 10.69
N LYS A 669 -17.59 -5.34 11.25
CA LYS A 669 -18.03 -6.50 10.48
C LYS A 669 -19.43 -6.24 9.96
N VAL A 670 -19.53 -6.07 8.65
CA VAL A 670 -20.76 -5.80 7.92
C VAL A 670 -21.19 -7.05 7.16
N GLY A 671 -22.45 -7.42 7.30
CA GLY A 671 -23.03 -8.59 6.63
C GLY A 671 -24.23 -8.21 5.78
N THR A 672 -24.31 -8.82 4.59
CA THR A 672 -25.50 -8.96 3.77
C THR A 672 -25.93 -10.43 3.76
N ASP A 673 -27.11 -10.73 3.22
CA ASP A 673 -27.52 -12.12 2.96
C ASP A 673 -26.58 -12.84 1.97
N ALA A 674 -25.85 -12.08 1.14
CA ALA A 674 -24.95 -12.58 0.11
C ALA A 674 -23.50 -12.77 0.60
N GLY A 675 -23.06 -12.05 1.63
CA GLY A 675 -21.68 -12.12 2.09
C GLY A 675 -21.35 -11.22 3.28
N LYS A 676 -20.15 -11.39 3.84
CA LYS A 676 -19.67 -10.60 4.99
C LYS A 676 -18.34 -9.93 4.61
N ALA A 677 -18.15 -8.71 5.07
CA ALA A 677 -16.90 -7.96 4.95
C ALA A 677 -16.52 -7.32 6.29
N THR A 678 -15.24 -7.11 6.51
CA THR A 678 -14.72 -6.39 7.68
C THR A 678 -13.99 -5.16 7.16
N LEU A 679 -14.53 -3.98 7.43
CA LEU A 679 -14.09 -2.72 6.82
C LEU A 679 -13.95 -1.63 7.89
N PRO A 680 -13.01 -0.67 7.71
CA PRO A 680 -12.93 0.50 8.58
C PRO A 680 -14.16 1.39 8.39
N VAL A 681 -14.67 1.92 9.50
CA VAL A 681 -15.77 2.89 9.56
C VAL A 681 -15.22 4.29 9.38
N VAL A 682 -15.82 5.03 8.46
CA VAL A 682 -15.68 6.49 8.37
C VAL A 682 -17.05 7.11 8.63
N VAL A 683 -17.10 8.10 9.50
CA VAL A 683 -18.29 8.84 9.89
C VAL A 683 -18.28 10.16 9.13
N ASP A 684 -19.24 10.31 8.22
CA ASP A 684 -19.37 11.49 7.39
C ASP A 684 -20.84 11.93 7.32
N ALA A 685 -21.10 13.16 7.75
CA ALA A 685 -22.44 13.75 7.75
C ALA A 685 -23.01 13.92 6.32
N ARG A 686 -22.17 13.81 5.28
CA ARG A 686 -22.58 13.88 3.87
C ARG A 686 -23.38 12.66 3.42
N VAL A 687 -23.33 11.54 4.14
CA VAL A 687 -24.11 10.34 3.81
C VAL A 687 -25.53 10.46 4.37
N ALA A 688 -26.55 10.09 3.59
CA ALA A 688 -27.95 10.11 4.01
C ALA A 688 -28.18 9.17 5.21
N ALA A 689 -28.98 9.62 6.19
CA ALA A 689 -29.39 8.78 7.30
C ALA A 689 -30.12 7.52 6.80
N GLY A 690 -29.86 6.37 7.43
CA GLY A 690 -30.33 5.06 7.02
C GLY A 690 -29.55 4.43 5.87
N SER A 691 -28.46 5.05 5.40
CA SER A 691 -27.62 4.55 4.31
C SER A 691 -26.16 4.31 4.71
N VAL A 692 -25.49 3.42 3.97
CA VAL A 692 -24.05 3.20 4.03
C VAL A 692 -23.44 3.37 2.64
N TRP A 693 -22.39 4.17 2.53
CA TRP A 693 -21.69 4.38 1.27
C TRP A 693 -20.44 3.49 1.19
N ILE A 694 -20.31 2.79 0.05
CA ILE A 694 -19.14 1.98 -0.29
C ILE A 694 -18.71 2.24 -1.74
N GLU A 695 -17.43 2.03 -2.01
CA GLU A 695 -16.91 1.99 -3.38
C GLU A 695 -16.77 0.54 -3.88
N SER A 696 -17.28 0.26 -5.09
CA SER A 696 -17.15 -1.04 -5.75
C SER A 696 -15.80 -1.17 -6.49
N GLY A 697 -15.46 -2.38 -6.95
CA GLY A 697 -14.18 -2.68 -7.59
C GLY A 697 -13.06 -3.11 -6.62
N HIS A 698 -13.33 -3.17 -5.32
CA HIS A 698 -12.46 -3.81 -4.32
C HIS A 698 -12.97 -5.20 -3.96
N GLY A 699 -12.06 -6.18 -3.86
CA GLY A 699 -12.42 -7.52 -3.39
C GLY A 699 -12.99 -7.51 -1.96
N ALA A 700 -12.62 -6.53 -1.14
CA ALA A 700 -13.13 -6.37 0.22
C ALA A 700 -14.57 -5.85 0.29
N THR A 701 -15.02 -5.04 -0.69
CA THR A 701 -16.39 -4.51 -0.76
C THR A 701 -17.30 -5.31 -1.69
N ALA A 702 -16.74 -6.17 -2.56
CA ALA A 702 -17.49 -7.06 -3.46
C ALA A 702 -18.62 -7.86 -2.77
N PRO A 703 -18.47 -8.36 -1.52
CA PRO A 703 -19.56 -9.06 -0.81
C PRO A 703 -20.76 -8.18 -0.44
N LEU A 704 -20.64 -6.85 -0.52
CA LEU A 704 -21.62 -5.89 -0.05
C LEU A 704 -22.43 -5.23 -1.19
N GLY A 705 -22.22 -5.65 -2.44
CA GLY A 705 -22.56 -4.93 -3.67
C GLY A 705 -24.03 -4.49 -3.89
N ALA A 706 -24.96 -4.84 -3.00
CA ALA A 706 -26.13 -4.05 -2.60
C ALA A 706 -27.18 -4.97 -1.95
N ALA A 707 -27.09 -5.11 -0.64
CA ALA A 707 -28.23 -5.50 0.17
C ALA A 707 -28.24 -4.58 1.39
N ARG A 708 -29.31 -4.64 2.20
CA ARG A 708 -29.25 -4.00 3.51
C ARG A 708 -28.15 -4.64 4.34
N VAL A 709 -27.34 -3.79 4.96
CA VAL A 709 -26.19 -4.21 5.74
C VAL A 709 -26.56 -4.22 7.21
N THR A 710 -26.29 -5.34 7.87
CA THR A 710 -26.34 -5.47 9.33
C THR A 710 -24.93 -5.46 9.90
N VAL A 711 -24.76 -4.75 11.02
CA VAL A 711 -23.50 -4.74 11.76
C VAL A 711 -23.52 -5.91 12.73
N ILE A 712 -22.58 -6.84 12.58
CA ILE A 712 -22.46 -7.99 13.47
C ILE A 712 -21.55 -7.60 14.64
N LEU A 713 -22.16 -7.19 15.75
CA LEU A 713 -21.47 -6.97 17.03
C LEU A 713 -21.27 -8.32 17.74
N VAL A 714 -20.08 -8.92 17.64
CA VAL A 714 -19.74 -10.11 18.44
C VAL A 714 -18.28 -10.03 18.91
N ILE A 715 -18.12 -10.37 20.20
CA ILE A 715 -16.89 -10.74 20.96
C ILE A 715 -16.14 -9.59 21.65
N THR A 716 -16.81 -8.81 22.50
CA THR A 716 -16.11 -7.98 23.51
C THR A 716 -16.45 -8.42 24.94
N VAL A 717 -17.68 -8.87 25.19
CA VAL A 717 -18.20 -9.19 26.54
C VAL A 717 -17.45 -10.32 27.28
N PRO A 718 -17.05 -11.45 26.66
CA PRO A 718 -16.38 -12.53 27.40
C PRO A 718 -14.94 -12.18 27.83
N VAL A 719 -14.24 -11.37 27.01
CA VAL A 719 -12.86 -10.91 27.27
C VAL A 719 -12.84 -9.83 28.36
N ILE A 720 -13.87 -8.98 28.40
CA ILE A 720 -14.08 -7.95 29.43
C ILE A 720 -14.23 -8.58 30.82
N ILE A 721 -15.02 -9.65 30.95
CA ILE A 721 -15.27 -10.31 32.25
C ILE A 721 -13.99 -10.98 32.78
N SER A 722 -13.19 -11.56 31.90
CA SER A 722 -11.99 -12.32 32.29
C SER A 722 -10.82 -11.42 32.74
N VAL A 723 -10.62 -10.27 32.10
CA VAL A 723 -9.57 -9.30 32.50
C VAL A 723 -9.93 -8.57 33.80
N ALA A 724 -11.22 -8.26 34.02
CA ALA A 724 -11.69 -7.61 35.26
C ALA A 724 -11.50 -8.49 36.51
N PHE A 725 -11.71 -9.80 36.38
CA PHE A 725 -11.44 -10.76 37.47
C PHE A 725 -9.93 -10.91 37.76
N TYR A 726 -9.09 -10.72 36.75
CA TYR A 726 -7.63 -10.84 36.85
C TYR A 726 -6.98 -9.78 37.76
N VAL A 727 -7.38 -8.52 37.59
CA VAL A 727 -6.87 -7.39 38.39
C VAL A 727 -7.35 -7.45 39.85
N VAL A 728 -8.57 -7.94 40.07
CA VAL A 728 -9.11 -8.17 41.43
C VAL A 728 -8.37 -9.31 42.13
N TRP A 729 -8.03 -10.37 41.40
CA TRP A 729 -7.28 -11.51 41.92
C TRP A 729 -5.83 -11.14 42.29
N GLU A 730 -5.13 -10.41 41.43
CA GLU A 730 -3.78 -9.87 41.68
C GLU A 730 -3.72 -9.04 42.98
N ARG A 731 -4.66 -8.09 43.15
CA ARG A 731 -4.70 -7.22 44.34
C ARG A 731 -4.94 -7.99 45.64
N LYS A 732 -5.76 -9.05 45.61
CA LYS A 732 -6.02 -9.87 46.81
C LYS A 732 -4.88 -10.82 47.13
N LEU A 733 -4.22 -11.39 46.12
CA LEU A 733 -3.13 -12.35 46.33
C LEU A 733 -1.87 -11.66 46.88
N ILE A 734 -1.50 -10.50 46.34
CA ILE A 734 -0.31 -9.73 46.75
C ILE A 734 -0.50 -9.16 48.17
N GLY A 735 -1.71 -8.72 48.52
CA GLY A 735 -2.02 -8.25 49.88
C GLY A 735 -1.90 -9.34 50.94
N TRP A 736 -2.14 -10.60 50.56
CA TRP A 736 -2.05 -11.75 51.47
C TRP A 736 -0.61 -12.26 51.65
N MET A 737 0.26 -12.09 50.64
CA MET A 737 1.64 -12.61 50.65
C MET A 737 2.68 -11.68 51.29
N HIS A 738 2.43 -10.36 51.37
CA HIS A 738 3.46 -9.40 51.80
C HIS A 738 3.26 -8.71 53.16
N VAL A 739 2.15 -8.94 53.89
CA VAL A 739 1.83 -8.23 55.16
C VAL A 739 2.19 -6.72 55.08
N ARG A 740 1.85 -6.07 53.97
CA ARG A 740 1.95 -4.61 53.82
C ARG A 740 0.53 -4.06 53.76
N HIS A 741 0.14 -3.31 54.79
CA HIS A 741 -1.01 -2.42 54.67
C HIS A 741 -0.64 -1.24 53.78
N GLY A 742 -1.26 -1.17 52.60
CA GLY A 742 -1.21 0.01 51.73
C GLY A 742 -2.09 1.15 52.27
N PRO A 743 -1.94 2.37 51.74
CA PRO A 743 -2.54 3.58 52.31
C PRO A 743 -4.08 3.49 52.35
N MET A 744 -4.67 3.78 53.51
CA MET A 744 -6.09 4.06 53.62
C MET A 744 -6.40 5.46 53.06
N TYR A 745 -7.50 5.53 52.29
CA TYR A 745 -8.13 6.69 51.63
C TYR A 745 -7.55 7.09 50.27
N VAL A 746 -8.17 6.61 49.17
CA VAL A 746 -9.11 7.38 48.31
C VAL A 746 -10.04 6.39 47.54
N GLY A 747 -11.35 6.40 47.86
CA GLY A 747 -12.48 6.01 46.98
C GLY A 747 -12.71 4.53 46.59
N MET A 748 -13.96 4.17 46.27
CA MET A 748 -14.39 2.83 45.79
C MET A 748 -13.61 2.41 44.52
N GLY A 749 -12.49 1.71 44.71
CA GLY A 749 -11.54 1.31 43.67
C GLY A 749 -12.05 0.34 42.59
N ILE A 750 -13.34 0.00 42.57
CA ILE A 750 -13.97 -0.71 41.47
C ILE A 750 -14.09 0.21 40.25
N PHE A 751 -14.48 1.48 40.44
CA PHE A 751 -14.73 2.39 39.31
C PHE A 751 -13.45 2.93 38.67
N GLN A 752 -12.33 2.98 39.41
CA GLN A 752 -11.02 3.36 38.87
C GLN A 752 -10.52 2.37 37.82
N ALA A 753 -10.73 1.06 38.03
CA ALA A 753 -10.35 0.03 37.07
C ALA A 753 -11.19 0.13 35.78
N PHE A 754 -12.46 0.52 35.87
CA PHE A 754 -13.29 0.80 34.69
C PHE A 754 -12.85 2.07 33.94
N ALA A 755 -12.36 3.11 34.63
CA ALA A 755 -11.85 4.34 34.01
C ALA A 755 -10.52 4.13 33.26
N ASP A 756 -9.62 3.30 33.80
CA ASP A 756 -8.35 2.95 33.15
C ASP A 756 -8.55 2.08 31.90
N VAL A 757 -9.59 1.24 31.88
CA VAL A 757 -10.04 0.50 30.69
C VAL A 757 -10.62 1.45 29.64
N PHE A 758 -11.41 2.44 30.05
CA PHE A 758 -11.95 3.49 29.17
C PHE A 758 -10.85 4.31 28.49
N LYS A 759 -9.72 4.50 29.17
CA LYS A 759 -8.54 5.21 28.67
C LYS A 759 -7.72 4.38 27.67
N LEU A 760 -7.71 3.05 27.83
CA LEU A 760 -7.06 2.10 26.92
C LEU A 760 -7.84 1.87 25.63
N LEU A 761 -9.17 2.03 25.65
CA LEU A 761 -10.07 1.94 24.49
C LEU A 761 -9.75 2.93 23.35
N PHE A 762 -8.98 4.00 23.61
CA PHE A 762 -8.66 5.05 22.63
C PHE A 762 -7.22 4.99 22.07
N LYS A 763 -6.52 3.87 22.21
CA LYS A 763 -5.26 3.63 21.49
C LYS A 763 -5.30 2.28 20.78
N GLU A 764 -5.40 2.34 19.46
CA GLU A 764 -5.21 1.22 18.52
C GLU A 764 -3.84 0.53 18.76
N VAL A 765 -3.64 -0.76 18.49
CA VAL A 765 -3.90 -1.49 17.24
C VAL A 765 -4.23 -2.97 17.52
N ILE A 766 -5.19 -3.50 16.76
CA ILE A 766 -5.48 -4.95 16.58
C ILE A 766 -4.89 -5.40 15.24
N VAL A 767 -4.43 -6.66 15.14
CA VAL A 767 -4.21 -7.31 13.83
C VAL A 767 -4.98 -8.63 13.74
N LEU A 768 -5.89 -8.69 12.76
CA LEU A 768 -6.75 -9.81 12.32
C LEU A 768 -6.59 -10.00 10.79
N SER A 769 -5.38 -10.33 10.30
CA SER A 769 -5.18 -10.62 8.86
C SER A 769 -4.24 -11.80 8.60
N ASN A 770 -4.52 -12.55 7.53
CA ASN A 770 -3.74 -13.69 7.07
C ASN A 770 -2.86 -13.24 5.88
N ALA A 771 -1.69 -12.70 6.19
CA ALA A 771 -0.69 -12.33 5.18
C ALA A 771 0.39 -13.42 5.09
N ASN A 772 0.79 -13.81 3.87
CA ASN A 772 1.93 -14.69 3.63
C ASN A 772 3.30 -13.99 3.86
N ALA A 773 3.27 -12.89 4.61
CA ALA A 773 4.40 -12.12 5.11
C ALA A 773 4.21 -11.76 6.61
N GLY A 774 3.23 -12.35 7.29
CA GLY A 774 2.87 -12.00 8.67
C GLY A 774 4.04 -12.13 9.64
N LEU A 775 4.91 -13.13 9.45
CA LEU A 775 6.12 -13.31 10.24
C LEU A 775 7.15 -12.19 10.01
N LEU A 776 7.37 -11.79 8.75
CA LEU A 776 8.30 -10.71 8.39
C LEU A 776 7.80 -9.35 8.89
N TYR A 777 6.48 -9.13 8.83
CA TYR A 777 5.85 -7.93 9.36
C TYR A 777 5.97 -7.85 10.89
N LEU A 778 5.74 -8.96 11.60
CA LEU A 778 5.88 -9.01 13.05
C LEU A 778 7.33 -8.72 13.50
N LEU A 779 8.32 -9.28 12.80
CA LEU A 779 9.74 -8.98 13.04
C LEU A 779 10.09 -7.52 12.75
N ALA A 780 9.57 -6.96 11.65
CA ALA A 780 9.77 -5.56 11.34
C ALA A 780 9.15 -4.66 12.43
N MET A 781 7.97 -5.00 12.95
CA MET A 781 7.31 -4.23 14.01
C MET A 781 8.03 -4.32 15.36
N THR A 782 8.57 -5.48 15.75
CA THR A 782 9.35 -5.59 16.99
C THR A 782 10.64 -4.77 16.92
N SER A 783 11.29 -4.72 15.74
CA SER A 783 12.51 -3.93 15.52
C SER A 783 12.30 -2.41 15.69
N LEU A 784 11.07 -1.92 15.56
CA LEU A 784 10.76 -0.49 15.75
C LEU A 784 10.87 -0.05 17.22
N GLY A 785 10.80 -0.98 18.18
CA GLY A 785 10.91 -0.70 19.61
C GLY A 785 12.26 -0.07 20.00
N ILE A 786 13.33 -0.43 19.29
CA ILE A 786 14.69 0.11 19.50
C ILE A 786 14.71 1.63 19.27
N TYR A 787 14.06 2.12 18.21
CA TYR A 787 13.99 3.55 17.92
C TYR A 787 13.25 4.30 19.03
N GLY A 788 12.19 3.71 19.60
CA GLY A 788 11.46 4.29 20.73
C GLY A 788 12.34 4.51 21.97
N ILE A 789 13.19 3.53 22.30
CA ILE A 789 14.11 3.62 23.45
C ILE A 789 15.23 4.64 23.21
N ILE A 790 15.82 4.68 22.01
CA ILE A 790 16.85 5.67 21.65
C ILE A 790 16.28 7.09 21.66
N LEU A 791 15.09 7.29 21.08
CA LEU A 791 14.43 8.60 21.05
C LEU A 791 14.00 9.06 22.44
N ALA A 792 13.55 8.15 23.32
CA ALA A 792 13.28 8.47 24.73
C ALA A 792 14.55 8.92 25.46
N GLY A 793 15.67 8.19 25.28
CA GLY A 793 16.97 8.60 25.80
C GLY A 793 17.39 9.98 25.30
N TRP A 794 17.21 10.27 24.02
CA TRP A 794 17.57 11.55 23.40
C TRP A 794 16.65 12.71 23.85
N ALA A 795 15.34 12.48 23.89
CA ALA A 795 14.34 13.48 24.26
C ALA A 795 14.42 13.90 25.73
N SER A 796 14.94 13.04 26.60
CA SER A 796 15.18 13.35 28.02
C SER A 796 16.27 14.41 28.26
N ASN A 797 17.07 14.77 27.24
CA ASN A 797 18.17 15.76 27.30
C ASN A 797 19.18 15.52 28.45
N SER A 798 19.30 14.28 28.92
CA SER A 798 20.19 13.85 30.00
C SER A 798 21.22 12.86 29.46
N LYS A 799 22.51 13.12 29.70
CA LYS A 799 23.60 12.24 29.23
C LYS A 799 23.49 10.83 29.83
N TYR A 800 23.01 10.72 31.07
CA TYR A 800 22.83 9.43 31.75
C TYR A 800 21.68 8.62 31.13
N ALA A 801 20.54 9.26 30.87
CA ALA A 801 19.39 8.61 30.23
C ALA A 801 19.70 8.17 28.78
N PHE A 802 20.46 8.98 28.03
CA PHE A 802 20.91 8.61 26.68
C PHE A 802 21.89 7.43 26.69
N LEU A 803 22.86 7.40 27.60
CA LEU A 803 23.78 6.25 27.76
C LEU A 803 23.03 4.98 28.21
N GLY A 804 22.00 5.11 29.06
CA GLY A 804 21.09 4.02 29.42
C GLY A 804 20.32 3.47 28.22
N ALA A 805 19.76 4.35 27.38
CA ALA A 805 19.06 3.97 26.15
C ALA A 805 19.98 3.27 25.14
N MET A 806 21.22 3.74 24.97
CA MET A 806 22.18 3.12 24.05
C MET A 806 22.56 1.69 24.47
N ARG A 807 22.75 1.43 25.77
CA ARG A 807 23.07 0.08 26.27
C ARG A 807 21.92 -0.90 26.08
N ALA A 808 20.70 -0.47 26.41
CA ALA A 808 19.50 -1.27 26.21
C ALA A 808 19.26 -1.59 24.72
N SER A 809 19.49 -0.60 23.85
CA SER A 809 19.38 -0.78 22.40
C SER A 809 20.41 -1.76 21.85
N ALA A 810 21.67 -1.65 22.28
CA ALA A 810 22.73 -2.59 21.88
C ALA A 810 22.41 -4.03 22.32
N GLN A 811 21.77 -4.19 23.49
CA GLN A 811 21.29 -5.48 23.94
C GLN A 811 20.17 -6.03 23.05
N MET A 812 19.07 -5.28 22.87
CA MET A 812 17.92 -5.73 22.08
C MET A 812 18.35 -6.14 20.66
N ILE A 813 19.15 -5.33 19.98
CA ILE A 813 19.71 -5.66 18.64
C ILE A 813 20.45 -7.01 18.66
N SER A 814 21.26 -7.26 19.69
CA SER A 814 22.06 -8.49 19.78
C SER A 814 21.19 -9.75 19.97
N TYR A 815 20.08 -9.64 20.70
CA TYR A 815 19.17 -10.76 20.95
C TYR A 815 18.08 -10.91 19.88
N GLU A 816 17.70 -9.84 19.21
CA GLU A 816 16.81 -9.86 18.05
C GLU A 816 17.42 -10.66 16.89
N ILE A 817 18.73 -10.50 16.65
CA ILE A 817 19.46 -11.31 15.66
C ILE A 817 19.40 -12.81 16.01
N ALA A 818 19.65 -13.17 17.28
CA ALA A 818 19.58 -14.56 17.73
C ALA A 818 18.16 -15.14 17.64
N MET A 819 17.15 -14.34 17.95
CA MET A 819 15.72 -14.69 17.82
C MET A 819 15.33 -14.89 16.35
N GLY A 820 15.81 -14.03 15.45
CA GLY A 820 15.64 -14.15 14.00
C GLY A 820 16.22 -15.44 13.43
N PHE A 821 17.43 -15.84 13.86
CA PHE A 821 18.01 -17.12 13.45
C PHE A 821 17.20 -18.32 13.99
N ALA A 822 16.70 -18.28 15.22
CA ALA A 822 15.85 -19.34 15.75
C ALA A 822 14.55 -19.52 14.94
N LEU A 823 13.98 -18.42 14.42
CA LEU A 823 12.81 -18.45 13.55
C LEU A 823 13.07 -19.09 12.18
N VAL A 824 14.25 -18.88 11.60
CA VAL A 824 14.62 -19.52 10.33
C VAL A 824 14.55 -21.03 10.46
N GLY A 825 14.93 -21.60 11.61
CA GLY A 825 14.78 -23.04 11.86
C GLY A 825 13.31 -23.51 11.86
N VAL A 826 12.40 -22.72 12.45
CA VAL A 826 10.95 -22.99 12.44
C VAL A 826 10.38 -22.87 11.02
N MET A 827 10.87 -21.93 10.22
CA MET A 827 10.47 -21.76 8.82
C MET A 827 10.91 -22.94 7.95
N ILE A 828 12.14 -23.44 8.15
CA ILE A 828 12.64 -24.62 7.44
C ILE A 828 11.84 -25.86 7.84
N ALA A 829 11.53 -26.01 9.13
CA ALA A 829 10.75 -27.15 9.64
C ALA A 829 9.28 -27.13 9.17
N SER A 830 8.67 -25.95 9.03
CA SER A 830 7.25 -25.82 8.60
C SER A 830 7.06 -25.64 7.10
N GLY A 831 8.09 -25.25 6.35
CA GLY A 831 8.00 -24.92 4.92
C GLY A 831 7.14 -23.71 4.60
N SER A 832 6.81 -22.85 5.58
CA SER A 832 5.85 -21.75 5.40
C SER A 832 6.14 -20.53 6.27
N LEU A 833 5.86 -19.34 5.75
CA LEU A 833 5.89 -18.05 6.46
C LEU A 833 4.55 -17.69 7.14
N ASN A 834 3.52 -18.48 6.86
CA ASN A 834 2.18 -18.32 7.42
C ASN A 834 2.07 -18.93 8.82
N LEU A 835 1.65 -18.13 9.82
CA LEU A 835 1.48 -18.58 11.21
C LEU A 835 0.52 -19.77 11.36
N SER A 836 -0.54 -19.81 10.56
CA SER A 836 -1.51 -20.92 10.59
C SER A 836 -0.90 -22.21 10.06
N ASN A 837 -0.11 -22.12 8.99
CA ASN A 837 0.57 -23.28 8.43
C ASN A 837 1.68 -23.78 9.37
N ILE A 838 2.37 -22.89 10.10
CA ILE A 838 3.37 -23.27 11.11
C ILE A 838 2.71 -24.07 12.25
N VAL A 839 1.51 -23.68 12.67
CA VAL A 839 0.74 -24.45 13.67
C VAL A 839 0.33 -25.80 13.09
N MET A 840 -0.22 -25.81 11.87
CA MET A 840 -0.71 -27.06 11.26
C MET A 840 0.42 -28.02 10.87
N ALA A 841 1.65 -27.54 10.63
CA ALA A 841 2.84 -28.37 10.43
C ALA A 841 3.25 -29.17 11.68
N GLN A 842 2.74 -28.78 12.85
CA GLN A 842 2.95 -29.46 14.14
C GLN A 842 1.77 -30.36 14.53
N ALA A 843 0.77 -30.53 13.63
CA ALA A 843 -0.36 -31.43 13.86
C ALA A 843 0.01 -32.86 13.45
N GLY A 844 -0.09 -33.81 14.39
CA GLY A 844 0.23 -35.22 14.14
C GLY A 844 -0.42 -36.18 15.13
N SER A 845 -0.28 -37.48 14.88
CA SER A 845 -0.90 -38.58 15.65
C SER A 845 -0.26 -38.80 17.03
N SER A 846 0.94 -38.28 17.27
CA SER A 846 1.69 -38.45 18.52
C SER A 846 1.52 -37.27 19.49
N GLY A 847 0.67 -36.28 19.15
CA GLY A 847 0.33 -35.16 20.03
C GLY A 847 1.53 -34.25 20.30
N PHE A 848 1.82 -33.97 21.57
CA PHE A 848 2.97 -33.13 21.99
C PHE A 848 4.32 -33.55 21.38
N PHE A 849 4.52 -34.83 21.02
CA PHE A 849 5.78 -35.28 20.43
C PHE A 849 6.00 -34.81 18.99
N ASP A 850 4.95 -34.40 18.29
CA ASP A 850 5.02 -33.86 16.93
C ASP A 850 5.24 -32.34 16.92
N TRP A 851 5.23 -31.69 18.10
CA TRP A 851 5.49 -30.25 18.20
C TRP A 851 6.96 -29.93 18.03
N PHE A 852 7.24 -28.75 17.48
CA PHE A 852 8.60 -28.32 17.19
C PHE A 852 9.46 -28.10 18.44
N LEU A 853 8.87 -28.07 19.62
CA LEU A 853 9.58 -27.99 20.89
C LEU A 853 10.69 -29.04 21.04
N LEU A 854 10.45 -30.29 20.62
CA LEU A 854 11.41 -31.38 20.76
C LEU A 854 12.49 -31.39 19.67
N PRO A 855 12.17 -31.40 18.36
CA PRO A 855 13.19 -31.40 17.31
C PRO A 855 13.98 -30.09 17.26
N LEU A 856 13.36 -28.96 17.61
CA LEU A 856 14.00 -27.64 17.62
C LEU A 856 14.33 -27.14 19.04
N PHE A 857 14.51 -28.03 20.02
CA PHE A 857 14.68 -27.65 21.43
C PHE A 857 15.76 -26.58 21.69
N PRO A 858 16.97 -26.66 21.09
CA PRO A 858 17.97 -25.59 21.25
C PRO A 858 17.51 -24.24 20.68
N LEU A 859 16.80 -24.23 19.56
CA LEU A 859 16.24 -23.00 18.98
C LEU A 859 15.11 -22.43 19.83
N PHE A 860 14.28 -23.29 20.44
CA PHE A 860 13.27 -22.88 21.42
C PHE A 860 13.90 -22.17 22.63
N VAL A 861 14.95 -22.75 23.22
CA VAL A 861 15.64 -22.16 24.38
C VAL A 861 16.26 -20.82 24.00
N ILE A 862 16.91 -20.73 22.84
CA ILE A 862 17.47 -19.47 22.32
C ILE A 862 16.35 -18.44 22.13
N TYR A 863 15.25 -18.82 21.47
CA TYR A 863 14.13 -17.93 21.20
C TYR A 863 13.47 -17.43 22.50
N TRP A 864 13.25 -18.31 23.48
CA TRP A 864 12.72 -17.91 24.80
C TRP A 864 13.66 -16.92 25.47
N VAL A 865 14.93 -17.30 25.68
CA VAL A 865 15.87 -16.48 26.48
C VAL A 865 16.14 -15.14 25.79
N SER A 866 16.25 -15.12 24.46
CA SER A 866 16.30 -13.87 23.68
C SER A 866 15.04 -13.04 23.84
N GLY A 867 13.86 -13.65 23.85
CA GLY A 867 12.61 -12.98 24.15
C GLY A 867 12.55 -12.35 25.55
N VAL A 868 13.10 -13.02 26.56
CA VAL A 868 13.22 -12.44 27.91
C VAL A 868 14.18 -11.24 27.89
N ALA A 869 15.30 -11.34 27.19
CA ALA A 869 16.24 -10.23 27.03
C ALA A 869 15.65 -9.04 26.26
N GLU A 870 14.74 -9.29 25.30
CA GLU A 870 14.03 -8.28 24.52
C GLU A 870 13.02 -7.48 25.37
N THR A 871 12.46 -8.10 26.42
CA THR A 871 11.58 -7.38 27.35
C THR A 871 12.33 -6.43 28.28
N ASN A 872 13.68 -6.41 28.21
CA ASN A 872 14.56 -5.52 28.97
C ASN A 872 14.29 -5.54 30.49
N ARG A 873 13.89 -6.70 31.00
CA ARG A 873 13.54 -6.94 32.41
C ARG A 873 14.57 -7.81 33.09
N ALA A 874 14.68 -7.67 34.41
CA ALA A 874 15.54 -8.51 35.23
C ALA A 874 15.30 -10.01 34.94
N PRO A 875 16.35 -10.79 34.67
CA PRO A 875 17.77 -10.51 34.94
C PRO A 875 18.57 -9.81 33.81
N PHE A 876 17.92 -9.45 32.69
CA PHE A 876 18.53 -8.80 31.50
C PHE A 876 18.23 -7.29 31.41
N ASP A 877 18.01 -6.62 32.53
CA ASP A 877 17.78 -5.17 32.55
C ASP A 877 19.12 -4.43 32.68
N VAL A 878 19.57 -3.83 31.57
CA VAL A 878 20.84 -3.09 31.47
C VAL A 878 20.60 -1.56 31.48
N VAL A 879 19.34 -1.14 31.58
CA VAL A 879 18.97 0.28 31.65
C VAL A 879 19.46 0.89 32.97
N GLU A 880 19.41 0.13 34.05
CA GLU A 880 19.88 0.53 35.38
C GLU A 880 21.39 0.23 35.55
N GLY A 881 22.20 1.28 35.74
CA GLY A 881 23.60 1.10 36.15
C GLY A 881 23.70 0.71 37.64
N GLU A 882 24.53 -0.29 37.98
CA GLU A 882 24.74 -0.72 39.38
C GLU A 882 25.26 0.40 40.30
N SER A 883 25.96 1.40 39.74
CA SER A 883 26.44 2.59 40.46
C SER A 883 25.46 3.76 40.52
N GLU A 884 24.37 3.72 39.74
CA GLU A 884 23.50 4.89 39.52
C GLU A 884 22.13 4.76 40.22
N ILE A 885 21.60 3.55 40.45
CA ILE A 885 20.26 3.31 41.07
C ILE A 885 19.19 4.29 40.53
N VAL A 886 19.19 4.52 39.21
CA VAL A 886 18.14 5.26 38.53
C VAL A 886 17.77 4.50 37.26
N ALA A 887 16.47 4.43 36.95
CA ALA A 887 15.84 3.68 35.87
C ALA A 887 16.24 4.12 34.43
N GLY A 888 17.55 4.29 34.16
CA GLY A 888 18.18 4.74 32.90
C GLY A 888 17.38 5.73 32.05
N HIS A 889 16.81 5.28 30.92
CA HIS A 889 16.08 6.16 30.00
C HIS A 889 14.67 6.56 30.48
N MET A 890 14.19 5.97 31.58
CA MET A 890 12.88 6.26 32.20
C MET A 890 12.99 7.30 33.33
N VAL A 891 14.21 7.64 33.75
CA VAL A 891 14.52 8.48 34.94
C VAL A 891 13.88 9.85 34.89
N GLU A 892 13.91 10.47 33.71
CA GLU A 892 13.48 11.85 33.51
C GLU A 892 11.97 11.96 33.24
N TYR A 893 11.26 10.82 33.23
CA TYR A 893 9.83 10.74 32.93
C TYR A 893 9.02 10.44 34.19
N SER A 894 7.92 11.18 34.41
CA SER A 894 7.00 10.97 35.53
C SER A 894 5.55 10.82 35.06
N GLY A 895 4.68 10.32 35.95
CA GLY A 895 3.24 10.20 35.69
C GLY A 895 2.91 9.26 34.53
N GLY A 896 2.10 9.73 33.57
CA GLY A 896 1.60 8.91 32.47
C GLY A 896 2.68 8.45 31.48
N ALA A 897 3.71 9.26 31.24
CA ALA A 897 4.80 8.91 30.32
C ALA A 897 5.67 7.76 30.87
N PHE A 898 5.92 7.76 32.18
CA PHE A 898 6.60 6.67 32.88
C PHE A 898 5.82 5.34 32.77
N ALA A 899 4.49 5.39 32.92
CA ALA A 899 3.64 4.21 32.83
C ALA A 899 3.63 3.55 31.43
N LEU A 900 3.87 4.33 30.37
CA LEU A 900 3.92 3.81 28.99
C LEU A 900 5.09 2.86 28.75
N PHE A 901 6.24 3.07 29.41
CA PHE A 901 7.39 2.16 29.31
C PHE A 901 7.04 0.77 29.85
N PHE A 902 6.46 0.70 31.06
CA PHE A 902 6.02 -0.57 31.63
C PHE A 902 4.93 -1.24 30.80
N LEU A 903 3.98 -0.47 30.27
CA LEU A 903 2.92 -1.01 29.40
C LEU A 903 3.50 -1.64 28.13
N ALA A 904 4.48 -0.98 27.49
CA ALA A 904 5.16 -1.51 26.31
C ALA A 904 5.93 -2.80 26.63
N GLU A 905 6.64 -2.86 27.76
CA GLU A 905 7.32 -4.08 28.21
C GLU A 905 6.35 -5.25 28.45
N TYR A 906 5.20 -5.00 29.09
CA TYR A 906 4.18 -6.02 29.32
C TYR A 906 3.53 -6.48 28.02
N ALA A 907 3.28 -5.56 27.09
CA ALA A 907 2.77 -5.89 25.76
C ALA A 907 3.77 -6.79 25.01
N ASN A 908 5.07 -6.47 25.04
CA ASN A 908 6.12 -7.30 24.44
C ASN A 908 6.23 -8.67 25.07
N MET A 909 6.15 -8.77 26.41
CA MET A 909 6.13 -10.06 27.11
C MET A 909 4.97 -10.95 26.67
N ILE A 910 3.76 -10.37 26.56
CA ILE A 910 2.56 -11.10 26.11
C ILE A 910 2.74 -11.52 24.65
N LEU A 911 3.19 -10.61 23.79
CA LEU A 911 3.42 -10.87 22.37
C LEU A 911 4.40 -12.03 22.17
N ILE A 912 5.56 -12.01 22.83
CA ILE A 912 6.55 -13.08 22.74
C ILE A 912 5.99 -14.39 23.28
N SER A 913 5.17 -14.36 24.34
CA SER A 913 4.50 -15.57 24.87
C SER A 913 3.52 -16.19 23.87
N PHE A 914 2.81 -15.37 23.09
CA PHE A 914 1.99 -15.83 21.95
C PHE A 914 2.84 -16.47 20.87
N LEU A 915 3.94 -15.81 20.49
CA LEU A 915 4.83 -16.29 19.45
C LEU A 915 5.51 -17.62 19.81
N ILE A 916 6.01 -17.77 21.04
CA ILE A 916 6.60 -19.04 21.53
C ILE A 916 5.56 -20.17 21.44
N SER A 917 4.33 -19.89 21.86
CA SER A 917 3.25 -20.87 21.84
C SER A 917 2.93 -21.32 20.41
N ILE A 918 2.94 -20.40 19.45
CA ILE A 918 2.67 -20.67 18.02
C ILE A 918 3.85 -21.42 17.36
N PHE A 919 5.08 -20.98 17.58
CA PHE A 919 6.25 -21.50 16.86
C PHE A 919 6.71 -22.86 17.35
N PHE A 920 6.63 -23.13 18.66
CA PHE A 920 7.23 -24.34 19.23
C PHE A 920 6.23 -25.29 19.88
N LEU A 921 5.05 -24.80 20.32
CA LEU A 921 4.08 -25.60 21.07
C LEU A 921 2.75 -25.76 20.33
N GLY A 922 2.76 -25.80 18.99
CA GLY A 922 1.57 -26.09 18.19
C GLY A 922 0.40 -25.10 18.38
N GLY A 923 0.63 -23.88 18.85
CA GLY A 923 -0.38 -22.82 18.95
C GLY A 923 -1.66 -23.27 19.67
N TRP A 924 -2.78 -23.28 18.93
CA TRP A 924 -4.10 -23.70 19.41
C TRP A 924 -4.34 -25.22 19.44
N LEU A 925 -3.39 -26.04 18.99
CA LEU A 925 -3.50 -27.50 19.05
C LEU A 925 -3.43 -28.00 20.51
N SER A 926 -4.20 -29.03 20.84
CA SER A 926 -4.18 -29.62 22.18
C SER A 926 -2.96 -30.55 22.34
N PRO A 927 -2.35 -30.64 23.53
CA PRO A 927 -1.19 -31.51 23.77
C PRO A 927 -1.49 -33.01 23.61
N VAL A 928 -2.78 -33.38 23.58
CA VAL A 928 -3.28 -34.76 23.56
C VAL A 928 -4.12 -35.07 22.31
N GLN A 929 -4.06 -34.24 21.27
CA GLN A 929 -4.89 -34.33 20.07
C GLN A 929 -4.87 -35.72 19.39
N GLY A 930 -3.76 -36.46 19.51
CA GLY A 930 -3.60 -37.82 18.98
C GLY A 930 -3.83 -38.96 19.97
N TRP A 931 -3.97 -38.68 21.27
CA TRP A 931 -4.01 -39.73 22.32
C TRP A 931 -5.41 -40.05 22.83
N VAL A 932 -6.38 -39.17 22.61
CA VAL A 932 -7.72 -39.33 23.16
C VAL A 932 -8.77 -38.98 22.11
N ASN A 933 -9.50 -39.99 21.63
CA ASN A 933 -10.59 -39.83 20.68
C ASN A 933 -11.91 -39.97 21.44
N PHE A 934 -12.40 -38.88 22.04
CA PHE A 934 -13.74 -38.87 22.61
C PHE A 934 -14.75 -38.76 21.46
N GLY A 935 -15.62 -39.77 21.32
CA GLY A 935 -16.78 -39.69 20.42
C GLY A 935 -17.71 -38.55 20.83
N ASP A 936 -18.56 -38.10 19.89
CA ASP A 936 -19.43 -36.91 19.97
C ASP A 936 -19.97 -36.58 21.37
N VAL A 937 -19.20 -35.78 22.11
CA VAL A 937 -19.66 -35.08 23.32
C VAL A 937 -19.93 -33.62 22.95
N SER A 938 -20.57 -32.86 23.85
CA SER A 938 -21.07 -31.51 23.57
C SER A 938 -20.03 -30.58 22.88
N PRO A 939 -20.47 -29.62 22.04
CA PRO A 939 -19.57 -28.76 21.25
C PRO A 939 -18.51 -28.01 22.08
N LEU A 940 -18.83 -27.73 23.35
CA LEU A 940 -17.92 -27.10 24.30
C LEU A 940 -16.75 -28.02 24.69
N VAL A 941 -17.04 -29.31 24.89
CA VAL A 941 -16.04 -30.34 25.23
C VAL A 941 -15.17 -30.60 23.99
N ASP A 942 -15.78 -30.71 22.81
CA ASP A 942 -15.03 -30.91 21.57
C ASP A 942 -14.07 -29.74 21.25
N TRP A 943 -14.51 -28.50 21.50
CA TRP A 943 -13.67 -27.28 21.35
C TRP A 943 -12.50 -27.23 22.33
N ILE A 944 -12.65 -27.79 23.54
CA ILE A 944 -11.58 -27.87 24.53
C ILE A 944 -10.63 -29.02 24.21
N TRP A 945 -11.08 -30.16 23.70
CA TRP A 945 -10.22 -31.35 23.58
C TRP A 945 -9.57 -31.54 22.20
N LYS A 946 -10.24 -31.17 21.09
CA LYS A 946 -9.71 -31.32 19.72
C LYS A 946 -8.80 -30.15 19.27
N GLY A 947 -8.73 -29.08 20.06
CA GLY A 947 -7.90 -27.90 19.79
C GLY A 947 -8.74 -26.64 19.60
N GLY A 948 -8.25 -25.52 20.15
CA GLY A 948 -8.97 -24.26 20.18
C GLY A 948 -8.22 -23.15 20.93
N ALA A 949 -8.80 -21.96 20.95
CA ALA A 949 -8.24 -20.80 21.62
C ALA A 949 -7.84 -21.03 23.11
N PRO A 950 -8.56 -21.83 23.92
CA PRO A 950 -8.20 -22.06 25.32
C PRO A 950 -6.79 -22.62 25.51
N TRP A 951 -6.34 -23.54 24.65
CA TRP A 951 -4.99 -24.10 24.75
C TRP A 951 -3.90 -23.09 24.41
N LEU A 952 -4.17 -22.21 23.43
CA LEU A 952 -3.26 -21.10 23.14
C LEU A 952 -3.14 -20.19 24.35
N PHE A 953 -4.25 -19.78 24.97
CA PHE A 953 -4.24 -18.89 26.14
C PHE A 953 -3.61 -19.55 27.38
N VAL A 954 -3.82 -20.85 27.60
CA VAL A 954 -3.17 -21.59 28.71
C VAL A 954 -1.65 -21.62 28.53
N LYS A 955 -1.16 -21.88 27.31
CA LYS A 955 0.29 -21.85 27.01
C LYS A 955 0.86 -20.45 27.16
N VAL A 956 0.19 -19.43 26.60
CA VAL A 956 0.57 -18.02 26.75
C VAL A 956 0.64 -17.63 28.22
N PHE A 957 -0.36 -18.01 29.02
CA PHE A 957 -0.39 -17.76 30.45
C PHE A 957 0.77 -18.44 31.19
N PHE A 958 1.11 -19.68 30.79
CA PHE A 958 2.26 -20.38 31.32
C PHE A 958 3.58 -19.64 31.03
N PHE A 959 3.84 -19.24 29.78
CA PHE A 959 5.05 -18.51 29.43
C PHE A 959 5.09 -17.13 30.09
N ALA A 960 3.99 -16.38 30.11
CA ALA A 960 3.92 -15.07 30.77
C ALA A 960 4.20 -15.18 32.29
N SER A 961 3.70 -16.24 32.93
CA SER A 961 3.97 -16.54 34.34
C SER A 961 5.41 -17.00 34.57
N ALA A 962 5.97 -17.77 33.63
CA ALA A 962 7.37 -18.21 33.67
C ALA A 962 8.35 -17.04 33.48
N TYR A 963 8.01 -15.99 32.73
CA TYR A 963 8.79 -14.73 32.68
C TYR A 963 8.88 -14.08 34.07
N ILE A 964 7.76 -14.01 34.80
CA ILE A 964 7.71 -13.47 36.16
C ILE A 964 8.50 -14.34 37.14
N TRP A 965 8.39 -15.67 37.00
CA TRP A 965 9.13 -16.61 37.83
C TRP A 965 10.65 -16.55 37.58
N PHE A 966 11.05 -16.42 36.31
CA PHE A 966 12.45 -16.28 35.92
C PHE A 966 13.08 -15.03 36.52
N ARG A 967 12.35 -13.90 36.52
CA ARG A 967 12.74 -12.67 37.21
C ARG A 967 12.98 -12.88 38.70
N ALA A 968 12.08 -13.61 39.38
CA ALA A 968 12.18 -13.82 40.83
C ALA A 968 13.31 -14.77 41.22
N SER A 969 13.75 -15.63 40.29
CA SER A 969 14.67 -16.73 40.56
C SER A 969 16.13 -16.42 40.24
N PHE A 970 16.41 -15.57 39.25
CA PHE A 970 17.77 -15.28 38.79
C PHE A 970 18.26 -13.89 39.18
N PRO A 971 19.51 -13.74 39.66
CA PRO A 971 20.12 -12.43 39.89
C PRO A 971 20.42 -11.72 38.56
N ARG A 972 20.59 -10.39 38.61
CA ARG A 972 20.96 -9.58 37.43
C ARG A 972 22.29 -10.07 36.84
N PHE A 973 22.34 -10.21 35.51
CA PHE A 973 23.56 -10.61 34.81
C PHE A 973 24.38 -9.40 34.39
N ARG A 974 25.71 -9.53 34.45
CA ARG A 974 26.63 -8.46 34.03
C ARG A 974 26.60 -8.33 32.51
N TYR A 975 26.72 -7.10 32.00
CA TYR A 975 26.61 -6.78 30.56
C TYR A 975 27.49 -7.64 29.65
N ASP A 976 28.73 -7.90 30.04
CA ASP A 976 29.67 -8.75 29.30
C ASP A 976 29.23 -10.22 29.22
N GLN A 977 28.58 -10.74 30.27
CA GLN A 977 28.03 -12.10 30.31
C GLN A 977 26.85 -12.21 29.36
N ILE A 978 25.97 -11.21 29.36
CA ILE A 978 24.82 -11.08 28.46
C ILE A 978 25.32 -11.01 27.00
N MET A 979 26.22 -10.08 26.68
CA MET A 979 26.74 -9.94 25.32
C MET A 979 27.51 -11.18 24.83
N ARG A 980 28.27 -11.83 25.72
CA ARG A 980 28.95 -13.10 25.40
C ARG A 980 27.96 -14.22 25.12
N LEU A 981 26.85 -14.30 25.88
CA LEU A 981 25.81 -15.30 25.69
C LEU A 981 25.15 -15.13 24.31
N GLY A 982 24.76 -13.90 23.94
CA GLY A 982 24.19 -13.62 22.61
C GLY A 982 25.16 -13.95 21.47
N TRP A 983 26.35 -13.32 21.47
CA TRP A 983 27.28 -13.37 20.33
C TRP A 983 28.12 -14.64 20.23
N LYS A 984 28.60 -15.18 21.35
CA LYS A 984 29.52 -16.35 21.33
C LYS A 984 28.81 -17.68 21.55
N VAL A 985 27.56 -17.68 22.01
CA VAL A 985 26.82 -18.92 22.30
C VAL A 985 25.56 -19.01 21.44
N PHE A 986 24.63 -18.07 21.54
CA PHE A 986 23.32 -18.20 20.88
C PHE A 986 23.40 -18.12 19.35
N ILE A 987 24.11 -17.14 18.79
CA ILE A 987 24.20 -17.02 17.31
C ILE A 987 24.89 -18.25 16.68
N PRO A 988 26.08 -18.70 17.14
CA PRO A 988 26.71 -19.89 16.58
C PRO A 988 25.87 -21.15 16.75
N LEU A 989 25.22 -21.32 17.90
CA LEU A 989 24.36 -22.47 18.18
C LEU A 989 23.10 -22.47 17.29
N ALA A 990 22.49 -21.31 17.06
CA ALA A 990 21.34 -21.17 16.16
C ALA A 990 21.70 -21.52 14.72
N ILE A 991 22.83 -21.00 14.20
CA ILE A 991 23.31 -21.30 12.85
C ILE A 991 23.60 -22.80 12.68
N LEU A 992 24.26 -23.42 13.66
CA LEU A 992 24.50 -24.86 13.66
C LEU A 992 23.17 -25.63 13.61
N TRP A 993 22.18 -25.25 14.43
CA TRP A 993 20.91 -25.96 14.48
C TRP A 993 20.01 -25.72 13.26
N ILE A 994 20.13 -24.58 12.59
CA ILE A 994 19.52 -24.35 11.27
C ILE A 994 20.06 -25.36 10.26
N ALA A 995 21.39 -25.58 10.23
CA ALA A 995 22.01 -26.57 9.36
C ALA A 995 21.56 -27.99 9.72
N VAL A 996 21.49 -28.34 11.02
CA VAL A 996 20.95 -29.63 11.49
C VAL A 996 19.50 -29.80 11.05
N THR A 997 18.65 -28.77 11.20
CA THR A 997 17.24 -28.81 10.80
C THR A 997 17.12 -29.00 9.29
N ALA A 998 17.92 -28.28 8.49
CA ALA A 998 17.96 -28.43 7.04
C ALA A 998 18.40 -29.85 6.62
N VAL A 999 19.38 -30.42 7.30
CA VAL A 999 19.85 -31.79 7.08
C VAL A 999 18.81 -32.83 7.52
N MET A 1000 18.12 -32.63 8.64
CA MET A 1000 17.03 -33.51 9.11
C MET A 1000 15.84 -33.53 8.17
N VAL A 1001 15.48 -32.37 7.60
CA VAL A 1001 14.43 -32.25 6.58
C VAL A 1001 14.88 -32.87 5.25
N PHE A 1002 16.17 -32.79 4.91
CA PHE A 1002 16.72 -33.28 3.64
C PHE A 1002 17.04 -34.79 3.62
N PHE A 1003 17.50 -35.36 4.74
CA PHE A 1003 17.79 -36.78 4.90
C PHE A 1003 16.97 -37.36 6.06
N GLY A 1004 15.80 -37.93 5.76
CA GLY A 1004 14.98 -38.59 6.78
C GLY A 1004 15.73 -39.74 7.48
N SER A 1005 16.15 -39.50 8.73
CA SER A 1005 16.69 -40.43 9.74
C SER A 1005 18.16 -40.92 9.61
N LEU A 1006 19.03 -40.46 10.53
CA LEU A 1006 19.90 -41.26 11.44
C LEU A 1006 21.11 -40.47 11.98
N LEU A 1007 21.36 -40.59 13.30
CA LEU A 1007 22.66 -40.95 13.95
C LEU A 1007 22.61 -40.69 15.48
N LEU A 1008 21.88 -41.53 16.22
CA LEU A 1008 21.74 -41.48 17.68
C LEU A 1008 22.98 -42.04 18.43
N LEU A 1009 23.79 -42.86 17.76
CA LEU A 1009 24.91 -43.58 18.36
C LEU A 1009 26.16 -42.72 18.61
N GLU A 1010 26.43 -41.73 17.75
CA GLU A 1010 27.57 -40.81 17.95
C GLU A 1010 27.29 -39.77 19.03
N LEU A 1011 26.01 -39.36 19.16
CA LEU A 1011 25.55 -38.43 20.19
C LEU A 1011 25.73 -39.02 21.61
N LEU A 1012 25.44 -40.32 21.77
CA LEU A 1012 25.58 -41.01 23.06
C LEU A 1012 27.04 -41.13 23.52
N ALA A 1013 27.99 -41.28 22.59
CA ALA A 1013 29.41 -41.31 22.92
C ALA A 1013 29.93 -39.94 23.40
N GLY A 1014 29.45 -38.84 22.81
CA GLY A 1014 29.79 -37.48 23.24
C GLY A 1014 29.17 -37.11 24.60
N LEU A 1015 27.91 -37.51 24.84
CA LEU A 1015 27.18 -37.19 26.07
C LEU A 1015 27.81 -37.87 27.30
N TRP A 1016 28.34 -39.07 27.15
CA TRP A 1016 28.98 -39.83 28.23
C TRP A 1016 30.24 -39.14 28.79
N LEU A 1017 31.01 -38.50 27.92
CA LEU A 1017 32.19 -37.74 28.33
C LEU A 1017 31.78 -36.50 29.12
N THR A 1018 30.73 -35.79 28.70
CA THR A 1018 30.20 -34.61 29.38
C THR A 1018 29.59 -34.95 30.74
N LEU A 1019 28.87 -36.08 30.84
CA LEU A 1019 28.30 -36.54 32.11
C LEU A 1019 29.39 -36.80 33.17
N LYS A 1020 30.51 -37.41 32.76
CA LYS A 1020 31.64 -37.73 33.65
C LYS A 1020 32.24 -36.48 34.33
N TYR A 1021 32.23 -35.33 33.67
CA TYR A 1021 32.78 -34.08 34.22
C TYR A 1021 31.75 -33.24 35.00
N SER A 1022 30.45 -33.42 34.76
CA SER A 1022 29.39 -32.70 35.47
C SER A 1022 29.22 -33.12 36.93
N PHE A 1023 29.64 -34.32 37.31
CA PHE A 1023 29.52 -34.83 38.69
C PHE A 1023 30.75 -34.57 39.58
N LYS A 1024 31.73 -33.78 39.13
CA LYS A 1024 32.73 -33.22 40.06
C LYS A 1024 32.06 -32.12 40.89
N PRO A 1025 32.14 -32.17 42.23
CA PRO A 1025 31.52 -31.17 43.09
C PRO A 1025 32.12 -29.78 42.80
N LYS A 1026 31.25 -28.80 42.55
CA LYS A 1026 31.60 -27.38 42.44
C LYS A 1026 31.49 -26.76 43.83
N TYR A 1027 32.59 -26.25 44.36
CA TYR A 1027 32.63 -25.58 45.66
C TYR A 1027 32.20 -24.12 45.54
N THR A 1028 31.28 -23.69 46.41
CA THR A 1028 30.92 -22.27 46.61
C THR A 1028 31.88 -21.69 47.64
N MET A 1029 32.69 -20.70 47.24
CA MET A 1029 33.70 -20.09 48.10
C MET A 1029 33.13 -18.82 48.76
N MET A 1030 33.39 -18.60 50.03
CA MET A 1030 32.96 -17.38 50.74
C MET A 1030 33.91 -16.21 50.44
N TYR A 1031 33.67 -15.46 49.37
CA TYR A 1031 34.36 -14.18 49.16
C TYR A 1031 33.89 -13.15 50.21
N PRO A 1032 34.78 -12.42 50.90
CA PRO A 1032 36.20 -12.18 50.59
C PRO A 1032 37.20 -13.09 51.31
N MET A 1033 36.75 -14.03 52.15
CA MET A 1033 37.61 -14.86 53.00
C MET A 1033 38.33 -15.97 52.22
N GLU A 1034 37.71 -16.46 51.13
CA GLU A 1034 38.29 -17.47 50.23
C GLU A 1034 38.41 -16.91 48.80
N LYS A 1035 39.64 -16.76 48.29
CA LYS A 1035 39.91 -16.22 46.94
C LYS A 1035 39.96 -17.34 45.91
N PHE A 1036 39.35 -17.11 44.75
CA PHE A 1036 39.30 -18.09 43.64
C PHE A 1036 40.70 -18.58 43.25
N PRO A 1037 40.92 -19.88 42.94
CA PRO A 1037 42.19 -20.34 42.40
C PRO A 1037 42.42 -19.71 41.02
N GLN A 1038 43.26 -18.68 40.97
CA GLN A 1038 43.52 -17.92 39.76
C GLN A 1038 44.43 -18.72 38.81
N SER A 1039 44.19 -18.59 37.51
CA SER A 1039 45.03 -19.22 36.49
C SER A 1039 46.49 -18.76 36.64
N PRO A 1040 47.50 -19.62 36.38
CA PRO A 1040 48.91 -19.23 36.40
C PRO A 1040 49.26 -18.04 35.50
N ARG A 1041 48.45 -17.76 34.48
CA ARG A 1041 48.62 -16.64 33.54
C ARG A 1041 47.76 -15.41 33.83
N PHE A 1042 47.15 -15.35 35.01
CA PHE A 1042 46.35 -14.20 35.40
C PHE A 1042 47.24 -12.95 35.54
N ARG A 1043 46.76 -11.82 35.00
CA ARG A 1043 47.48 -10.56 34.87
C ARG A 1043 46.81 -9.50 35.75
N GLY A 1044 47.52 -9.01 36.74
CA GLY A 1044 47.04 -8.04 37.73
C GLY A 1044 48.05 -6.93 37.99
N LEU A 1045 48.08 -6.39 39.22
CA LEU A 1045 48.88 -5.20 39.54
C LEU A 1045 50.37 -5.40 39.24
N HIS A 1046 51.04 -4.41 38.65
CA HIS A 1046 52.43 -4.54 38.22
C HIS A 1046 53.40 -4.44 39.41
N ALA A 1047 54.50 -5.20 39.39
CA ALA A 1047 55.56 -5.17 40.39
C ALA A 1047 56.94 -5.12 39.74
N LEU A 1048 57.91 -4.48 40.41
CA LEU A 1048 59.31 -4.47 40.02
C LEU A 1048 60.15 -5.38 40.93
N ARG A 1049 61.06 -6.15 40.34
CA ARG A 1049 61.84 -7.18 41.05
C ARG A 1049 63.28 -6.75 41.33
N ARG A 1050 63.85 -7.29 42.41
CA ARG A 1050 65.28 -7.18 42.78
C ARG A 1050 66.02 -8.50 42.56
N TYR A 1051 67.33 -8.42 42.40
CA TYR A 1051 68.21 -9.57 42.49
C TYR A 1051 68.36 -9.99 43.96
N PRO A 1052 68.75 -11.25 44.24
CA PRO A 1052 68.95 -11.73 45.62
C PRO A 1052 69.97 -10.92 46.44
N ASN A 1053 70.87 -10.19 45.77
CA ASN A 1053 71.83 -9.28 46.40
C ASN A 1053 71.24 -7.90 46.78
N GLY A 1054 69.94 -7.69 46.58
CA GLY A 1054 69.22 -6.45 46.90
C GLY A 1054 69.25 -5.38 45.79
N GLU A 1055 69.98 -5.61 44.70
CA GLU A 1055 70.03 -4.67 43.59
C GLU A 1055 68.79 -4.75 42.69
N GLU A 1056 68.39 -3.63 42.09
CA GLU A 1056 67.23 -3.59 41.18
C GLU A 1056 67.54 -4.33 39.87
N ARG A 1057 66.61 -5.15 39.37
CA ARG A 1057 66.79 -5.87 38.10
C ARG A 1057 66.70 -4.96 36.87
N CYS A 1058 66.00 -3.83 36.98
CA CYS A 1058 65.76 -2.94 35.86
C CYS A 1058 67.06 -2.28 35.36
N ILE A 1059 67.43 -2.55 34.11
CA ILE A 1059 68.62 -1.99 33.44
C ILE A 1059 68.34 -0.68 32.69
N ALA A 1060 67.16 -0.07 32.90
CA ALA A 1060 66.76 1.20 32.28
C ALA A 1060 66.83 1.23 30.73
N CYS A 1061 66.53 0.11 30.06
CA CYS A 1061 66.55 -0.01 28.60
C CYS A 1061 65.36 0.64 27.87
N LYS A 1062 64.32 1.04 28.61
CA LYS A 1062 63.06 1.65 28.14
C LYS A 1062 62.20 0.82 27.17
N LEU A 1063 62.50 -0.47 26.97
CA LEU A 1063 61.70 -1.35 26.09
C LEU A 1063 60.24 -1.50 26.55
N CYS A 1064 60.02 -1.63 27.85
CA CYS A 1064 58.68 -1.73 28.45
C CYS A 1064 57.85 -0.44 28.29
N GLU A 1065 58.48 0.72 28.26
CA GLU A 1065 57.84 2.01 27.95
C GLU A 1065 57.50 2.09 26.45
N ALA A 1066 58.44 1.70 25.58
CA ALA A 1066 58.25 1.74 24.12
C ALA A 1066 57.19 0.75 23.59
N VAL A 1067 57.09 -0.44 24.18
CA VAL A 1067 56.13 -1.47 23.76
C VAL A 1067 54.73 -1.23 24.32
N CYS A 1068 54.56 -0.32 25.29
CA CYS A 1068 53.29 -0.10 25.95
C CYS A 1068 52.28 0.55 24.99
N PRO A 1069 51.23 -0.17 24.52
CA PRO A 1069 50.31 0.38 23.52
C PRO A 1069 49.47 1.54 24.06
N ALA A 1070 49.27 1.58 25.38
CA ALA A 1070 48.50 2.62 26.06
C ALA A 1070 49.35 3.80 26.54
N LEU A 1071 50.67 3.78 26.31
CA LEU A 1071 51.63 4.79 26.79
C LEU A 1071 51.48 5.09 28.29
N ALA A 1072 51.26 4.02 29.06
CA ALA A 1072 50.96 4.08 30.50
C ALA A 1072 52.21 4.11 31.39
N ILE A 1073 53.39 3.77 30.84
CA ILE A 1073 54.65 3.66 31.58
C ILE A 1073 55.54 4.86 31.24
N THR A 1074 56.20 5.45 32.24
CA THR A 1074 57.17 6.54 32.04
C THR A 1074 58.46 6.23 32.81
N ILE A 1075 59.60 6.22 32.12
CA ILE A 1075 60.90 5.83 32.70
C ILE A 1075 61.95 6.91 32.47
N ASP A 1076 62.59 7.39 33.54
CA ASP A 1076 63.78 8.24 33.48
C ASP A 1076 65.00 7.49 33.99
N SER A 1077 66.20 7.82 33.49
CA SER A 1077 67.44 7.10 33.85
C SER A 1077 68.64 8.03 34.01
N ALA A 1078 69.49 7.76 35.02
CA ALA A 1078 70.76 8.46 35.26
C ALA A 1078 71.95 7.49 35.25
N LYS A 1079 73.15 8.00 34.98
CA LYS A 1079 74.40 7.23 34.89
C LYS A 1079 75.16 7.29 36.23
N ARG A 1080 75.68 6.16 36.69
CA ARG A 1080 76.43 6.02 37.95
C ARG A 1080 77.94 6.14 37.73
N GLU A 1081 78.71 6.35 38.79
CA GLU A 1081 80.18 6.43 38.75
C GLU A 1081 80.85 5.13 38.27
N ASP A 1082 80.17 3.98 38.39
CA ASP A 1082 80.59 2.67 37.85
C ASP A 1082 80.31 2.48 36.35
N GLY A 1083 79.75 3.49 35.68
CA GLY A 1083 79.46 3.49 34.23
C GLY A 1083 78.10 2.88 33.84
N THR A 1084 77.38 2.25 34.76
CA THR A 1084 76.06 1.64 34.50
C THR A 1084 74.91 2.66 34.58
N ARG A 1085 73.75 2.36 33.96
CA ARG A 1085 72.53 3.20 34.00
C ARG A 1085 71.48 2.57 34.91
N ARG A 1086 70.83 3.39 35.74
CA ARG A 1086 69.67 2.99 36.54
C ARG A 1086 68.51 3.95 36.39
N THR A 1087 67.30 3.46 36.62
CA THR A 1087 66.09 4.28 36.54
C THR A 1087 66.01 5.23 37.73
N THR A 1088 65.77 6.52 37.49
CA THR A 1088 65.49 7.51 38.54
C THR A 1088 63.99 7.62 38.80
N ARG A 1089 63.20 7.48 37.73
CA ARG A 1089 61.74 7.46 37.76
C ARG A 1089 61.24 6.25 36.99
N TYR A 1090 60.22 5.59 37.53
CA TYR A 1090 59.52 4.48 36.86
C TYR A 1090 58.08 4.51 37.36
N ASP A 1091 57.22 5.19 36.61
CA ASP A 1091 55.83 5.39 36.99
C ASP A 1091 54.92 4.65 36.01
N ILE A 1092 53.83 4.07 36.54
CA ILE A 1092 52.79 3.41 35.74
C ILE A 1092 51.44 4.04 36.07
N ASP A 1093 50.79 4.65 35.07
CA ASP A 1093 49.43 5.19 35.18
C ASP A 1093 48.40 4.09 34.93
N LEU A 1094 47.78 3.63 36.01
CA LEU A 1094 46.80 2.54 35.96
C LEU A 1094 45.45 2.93 35.36
N PHE A 1095 45.16 4.22 35.13
CA PHE A 1095 43.98 4.60 34.33
C PHE A 1095 44.19 4.39 32.84
N LYS A 1096 45.45 4.40 32.39
CA LYS A 1096 45.81 4.14 31.00
C LYS A 1096 46.13 2.67 30.77
N CYS A 1097 46.69 2.00 31.77
CA CYS A 1097 47.11 0.62 31.64
C CYS A 1097 45.92 -0.31 31.33
N ILE A 1098 46.05 -1.10 30.26
CA ILE A 1098 45.05 -2.08 29.84
C ILE A 1098 45.43 -3.53 30.21
N PHE A 1099 46.47 -3.72 31.05
CA PHE A 1099 46.94 -5.03 31.55
C PHE A 1099 47.21 -6.06 30.44
N CYS A 1100 47.83 -5.59 29.35
CA CYS A 1100 48.12 -6.40 28.16
C CYS A 1100 49.37 -7.28 28.28
N GLY A 1101 50.15 -7.22 29.37
CA GLY A 1101 51.34 -8.06 29.60
C GLY A 1101 52.56 -7.82 28.70
N PHE A 1102 52.46 -6.99 27.64
CA PHE A 1102 53.60 -6.77 26.72
C PHE A 1102 54.83 -6.14 27.39
N CYS A 1103 54.63 -5.34 28.44
CA CYS A 1103 55.73 -4.75 29.21
C CYS A 1103 56.54 -5.80 29.99
N GLU A 1104 55.89 -6.89 30.43
CA GLU A 1104 56.53 -8.05 31.05
C GLU A 1104 57.22 -8.94 30.00
N GLU A 1105 56.53 -9.26 28.91
CA GLU A 1105 57.08 -10.12 27.83
C GLU A 1105 58.29 -9.48 27.14
N SER A 1106 58.30 -8.16 26.98
CA SER A 1106 59.40 -7.44 26.33
C SER A 1106 60.56 -7.10 27.28
N CYS A 1107 60.47 -7.45 28.57
CA CYS A 1107 61.50 -7.14 29.55
C CYS A 1107 62.63 -8.19 29.51
N PRO A 1108 63.84 -7.86 29.02
CA PRO A 1108 64.89 -8.87 28.81
C PRO A 1108 65.50 -9.39 30.12
N VAL A 1109 65.26 -8.70 31.23
CA VAL A 1109 65.83 -8.99 32.56
C VAL A 1109 64.74 -9.34 33.58
N ASP A 1110 63.50 -9.51 33.11
CA ASP A 1110 62.33 -9.80 33.95
C ASP A 1110 62.18 -8.86 35.14
N SER A 1111 62.48 -7.58 34.94
CA SER A 1111 62.42 -6.59 36.01
C SER A 1111 60.99 -6.19 36.36
N ILE A 1112 60.07 -6.23 35.39
CA ILE A 1112 58.64 -5.91 35.58
C ILE A 1112 57.80 -7.17 35.35
N VAL A 1113 56.85 -7.40 36.24
CA VAL A 1113 55.93 -8.54 36.17
C VAL A 1113 54.52 -8.12 36.59
N GLU A 1114 53.50 -8.73 36.02
CA GLU A 1114 52.12 -8.57 36.45
C GLU A 1114 51.81 -9.59 37.55
N THR A 1115 51.33 -9.11 38.70
CA THR A 1115 51.01 -9.97 39.86
C THR A 1115 49.59 -10.50 39.78
N HIS A 1116 49.19 -11.32 40.74
CA HIS A 1116 47.86 -11.93 40.81
C HIS A 1116 46.88 -11.16 41.72
N ILE A 1117 47.27 -9.94 42.12
CA ILE A 1117 46.44 -9.06 42.90
C ILE A 1117 45.38 -8.43 41.98
N LEU A 1118 44.13 -8.79 42.25
CA LEU A 1118 42.94 -8.32 41.54
C LEU A 1118 42.36 -7.04 42.18
N GLU A 1119 42.51 -6.88 43.49
CA GLU A 1119 41.88 -5.81 44.27
C GLU A 1119 42.87 -4.66 44.47
N TYR A 1120 42.64 -3.54 43.78
CA TYR A 1120 43.29 -2.27 44.10
C TYR A 1120 42.23 -1.15 44.08
N HIS A 1121 42.19 -0.36 45.15
CA HIS A 1121 41.25 0.75 45.31
C HIS A 1121 42.04 2.04 45.54
N PHE A 1122 41.62 3.12 44.89
CA PHE A 1122 42.17 4.46 45.07
C PHE A 1122 41.08 5.36 45.62
N GLU A 1123 41.41 6.13 46.66
CA GLU A 1123 40.48 7.10 47.23
C GLU A 1123 40.66 8.46 46.56
N ASN A 1124 41.86 8.75 46.04
CA ASN A 1124 42.18 10.02 45.37
C ASN A 1124 42.75 9.84 43.95
N ARG A 1125 42.49 10.80 43.06
CA ARG A 1125 42.84 10.79 41.61
C ARG A 1125 44.35 10.87 41.29
N GLY A 1126 45.23 10.93 42.28
CA GLY A 1126 46.69 10.88 42.11
C GLY A 1126 47.30 9.53 42.47
N GLU A 1127 46.56 8.67 43.18
CA GLU A 1127 47.05 7.40 43.73
C GLU A 1127 47.10 6.27 42.69
N ASN A 1128 46.49 6.48 41.52
CA ASN A 1128 46.52 5.58 40.37
C ASN A 1128 47.86 5.58 39.61
N ILE A 1129 48.75 6.52 39.90
CA ILE A 1129 50.11 6.52 39.35
C ILE A 1129 51.00 5.78 40.34
N VAL A 1130 51.34 4.52 40.02
CA VAL A 1130 52.19 3.70 40.88
C VAL A 1130 53.64 4.05 40.62
N THR A 1131 54.30 4.59 41.63
CA THR A 1131 55.67 5.06 41.57
C THR A 1131 56.68 3.93 41.77
N LYS A 1132 57.91 4.13 41.31
CA LYS A 1132 59.00 3.15 41.42
C LYS A 1132 59.17 2.53 42.82
N PRO A 1133 59.15 3.28 43.94
CA PRO A 1133 59.27 2.70 45.27
C PRO A 1133 58.10 1.77 45.62
N GLN A 1134 56.89 2.11 45.18
CA GLN A 1134 55.69 1.28 45.42
C GLN A 1134 55.75 -0.02 44.61
N LEU A 1135 56.22 0.04 43.36
CA LEU A 1135 56.40 -1.14 42.50
C LEU A 1135 57.46 -2.09 43.07
N LEU A 1136 58.58 -1.56 43.58
CA LEU A 1136 59.63 -2.36 44.20
C LEU A 1136 59.17 -2.95 45.54
N ALA A 1137 58.46 -2.19 46.36
CA ALA A 1137 57.90 -2.70 47.62
C ALA A 1137 56.90 -3.84 47.37
N LEU A 1138 56.13 -3.77 46.28
CA LEU A 1138 55.21 -4.84 45.91
C LEU A 1138 55.95 -6.10 45.42
N GLY A 1139 57.01 -5.94 44.63
CA GLY A 1139 57.85 -7.05 44.19
C GLY A 1139 58.57 -7.72 45.36
N ASP A 1140 59.15 -6.93 46.27
CA ASP A 1140 59.82 -7.44 47.47
C ASP A 1140 58.85 -8.23 48.38
N ARG A 1141 57.58 -7.80 48.45
CA ARG A 1141 56.53 -8.51 49.22
C ARG A 1141 56.12 -9.84 48.60
N LEU A 1142 56.19 -9.99 47.28
CA LEU A 1142 55.60 -11.12 46.54
C LEU A 1142 56.62 -11.96 45.77
N GLU A 1143 57.92 -11.73 45.97
CA GLU A 1143 58.99 -12.32 45.16
C GLU A 1143 58.97 -13.86 45.15
N SER A 1144 58.67 -14.51 46.28
CA SER A 1144 58.58 -15.97 46.37
C SER A 1144 57.47 -16.54 45.47
N GLU A 1145 56.29 -15.92 45.49
CA GLU A 1145 55.14 -16.35 44.69
C GLU A 1145 55.31 -16.03 43.20
N ILE A 1146 55.90 -14.87 42.89
CA ILE A 1146 56.26 -14.48 41.53
C ILE A 1146 57.27 -15.47 40.93
N ALA A 1147 58.27 -15.91 41.71
CA ALA A 1147 59.29 -16.85 41.27
C ALA A 1147 58.72 -18.27 41.01
N GLU A 1148 57.90 -18.78 41.93
CA GLU A 1148 57.27 -20.11 41.80
C GLU A 1148 56.36 -20.20 40.57
N ARG A 1149 55.54 -19.17 40.34
CA ARG A 1149 54.62 -19.17 39.18
C ARG A 1149 55.33 -18.99 37.86
N ARG A 1150 56.43 -18.23 37.82
CA ARG A 1150 57.23 -18.16 36.60
C ARG A 1150 57.92 -19.47 36.27
N ALA A 1151 58.31 -20.27 37.26
CA ALA A 1151 58.76 -21.64 37.01
C ALA A 1151 57.63 -22.52 36.44
N ALA A 1152 56.38 -22.30 36.87
CA ALA A 1152 55.21 -23.01 36.32
C ALA A 1152 54.82 -22.54 34.90
N ASP A 1153 54.99 -21.26 34.56
CA ASP A 1153 54.68 -20.69 33.23
C ASP A 1153 55.83 -20.91 32.21
N ALA A 1154 57.03 -21.30 32.67
CA ALA A 1154 58.21 -21.51 31.83
C ALA A 1154 58.04 -22.57 30.72
N ALA A 1155 57.10 -23.51 30.85
CA ALA A 1155 56.80 -24.48 29.79
C ALA A 1155 56.02 -23.87 28.61
N TYR A 1156 55.55 -22.63 28.73
CA TYR A 1156 54.63 -21.99 27.80
C TYR A 1156 55.12 -20.63 27.26
N ARG A 1157 56.27 -20.16 27.75
CA ARG A 1157 57.04 -19.05 27.20
C ARG A 1157 58.24 -19.61 26.46
#